data_AF-A0A9D7R696-F1
#
_entry.id   AF-A0A9D7R696-F1
#
_cell.length_a   1.000
_cell.length_b   1.000
_cell.length_c   1.000
_cell.angle_alpha   90.00
_cell.angle_beta   90.00
_cell.angle_gamma   90.00
#
_symmetry.space_group_name_H-M   'P 1'
#
loop_
_entity.id
_entity.type
_entity.pdbx_description
1 polymer ?
#
loop_
_entity_poly.entity_id
_entity_poly.type
_entity_poly.pdbx_seq_one_letter_code
_entity_poly.pdbx_strand_id
1 'polypeptide(L)'
;MSANELFRSAASGNWNAVSTWQMSTNGGGIWFAATSVPRDTSGSITIRNPNTVTVTVSTTANQMVIDSGGVLAINAGIILTIPDGSGNDITASKGCIINGPGTVRTQGNVEINLRGGSAFNAVLNVNTGITYAFDQTSPYDGSLFGNLIVDAGATLNCGNISGRHLSIFGSVTNNGTITASSTGGSYSINGPSLVNNGTLTCAGTVYFDSITSVSGSGLFTPSVTLVSGTVTLLSNITYSPSSYISMSPGGVLNPNGNTFTITGGSLGLDVGAEISSPGTVKSQNTVFDIRPGSAFNANLNINSGVNYAYSFASPYDGSLYGNLTIDAGATLNCGNISGRHLFIYGSIVNNGTLTASSTGGSYSINGPSLVNNGTVTAAGDVYFDSITSISGSGAFTPSVTLVSGNVTMLSNITYSPASYISMLTGGVLNPNGNTFTLTSGNLGLQSGGMISSPGTVRTQNTVQITAETGSAFNANVVVNTGHTNFRHDISPFETKLYGNLTIDPGASINGGAISGRDLFVYGNVTNNGTISVSSGGGNFIVKGASFDNNGIVNTAGNFYFDTTTALSGGGSFLTHAVFTGLANVTLGTTHQMHSININAGGLFNISNRWLKLTASNPITATGGITTTGSTVEYNGTSGQTISTSGITYSKLRINNASGTGLANNVTVNDSLIIQLGTLDLSGRVLTISPSGSLLESPGNVVKGTSGYLTTTRTINAPSSLNVAGFGAILTTASNLGSTVINRGHTVQIGGSIRRYYDITPANNSGLNATLKFKYDNSELNLRPEAVLKLFKSTNSGVNWTNMGGTVNTSLNEITLSGLSSFSRWTADSSGVNAVVNFAIQGYYNPSTNRLNMEDTVRIYLRQISLPYSIVDSTITLLDSALLKAACVFPNVGTGTYYIQIKHRNALETWSKIGGQSYTSGSTLNFDFLQTAANAFSGNQIQADASPVRFAIYGGDVNQDGFIDGSDGLLVDNDAADFESGYVTSDVDGNRFVDGSDAAIVDNNAFNFVSVAKP
;
A
#
# COMPACT_ATOMS: atom_id res chain seq x y z
N MET A 1 -26.63 48.51 84.86
CA MET A 1 -25.24 48.96 85.07
C MET A 1 -24.73 49.43 83.73
N SER A 2 -24.27 50.67 83.64
CA SER A 2 -23.98 51.37 82.39
C SER A 2 -22.71 50.84 81.73
N ALA A 3 -22.69 50.85 80.39
CA ALA A 3 -21.64 50.39 79.47
C ALA A 3 -20.27 51.13 79.57
N ASN A 4 -19.88 51.68 80.72
CA ASN A 4 -18.69 52.51 80.92
C ASN A 4 -17.73 52.00 82.02
N GLU A 5 -17.99 50.83 82.62
CA GLU A 5 -17.13 50.25 83.65
C GLU A 5 -15.95 49.51 82.99
N LEU A 6 -14.75 50.08 83.11
CA LEU A 6 -13.51 49.43 82.69
C LEU A 6 -13.01 48.51 83.82
N PHE A 7 -12.46 47.36 83.46
CA PHE A 7 -11.89 46.42 84.42
C PHE A 7 -10.41 46.18 84.13
N ARG A 8 -9.61 45.99 85.19
CA ARG A 8 -8.26 45.45 85.04
C ARG A 8 -7.92 44.53 86.19
N SER A 9 -7.13 43.49 85.94
CA SER A 9 -6.73 42.54 87.00
C SER A 9 -5.91 43.26 88.09
N ALA A 10 -6.30 43.09 89.35
CA ALA A 10 -5.59 43.59 90.52
C ALA A 10 -4.54 42.59 91.02
N ALA A 11 -4.85 41.29 90.93
CA ALA A 11 -3.98 40.17 91.29
C ALA A 11 -4.33 38.94 90.43
N SER A 12 -3.49 37.90 90.45
CA SER A 12 -3.85 36.57 89.92
C SER A 12 -5.03 35.97 90.68
N GLY A 13 -5.92 35.26 89.99
CA GLY A 13 -7.07 34.59 90.62
C GLY A 13 -8.15 34.17 89.62
N ASN A 14 -9.32 33.76 90.14
CA ASN A 14 -10.41 33.30 89.30
C ASN A 14 -11.18 34.48 88.67
N TRP A 15 -11.60 34.34 87.41
CA TRP A 15 -12.38 35.35 86.69
C TRP A 15 -13.62 35.80 87.48
N ASN A 16 -14.31 34.86 88.13
CA ASN A 16 -15.53 35.10 88.90
C ASN A 16 -15.30 35.59 90.34
N ALA A 17 -14.06 35.90 90.74
CA ALA A 17 -13.75 36.49 92.04
C ALA A 17 -13.57 38.01 91.92
N VAL A 18 -14.37 38.80 92.64
CA VAL A 18 -14.22 40.28 92.64
C VAL A 18 -12.84 40.74 93.11
N SER A 19 -12.17 39.96 93.96
CA SER A 19 -10.79 40.22 94.42
C SER A 19 -9.73 40.15 93.31
N THR A 20 -10.04 39.53 92.16
CA THR A 20 -9.16 39.48 90.99
C THR A 20 -9.16 40.80 90.23
N TRP A 21 -10.15 41.67 90.43
CA TRP A 21 -10.38 42.85 89.60
C TRP A 21 -10.36 44.15 90.40
N GLN A 22 -9.93 45.22 89.73
CA GLN A 22 -10.25 46.60 90.08
C GLN A 22 -11.05 47.20 88.92
N MET A 23 -11.98 48.11 89.22
CA MET A 23 -12.85 48.74 88.23
C MET A 23 -12.66 50.26 88.20
N SER A 24 -13.01 50.86 87.07
CA SER A 24 -13.01 52.31 86.86
C SER A 24 -14.32 52.73 86.21
N THR A 25 -14.99 53.74 86.76
CA THR A 25 -16.23 54.31 86.23
C THR A 25 -16.04 55.64 85.50
N ASN A 26 -14.82 56.19 85.47
CA ASN A 26 -14.48 57.50 84.88
C ASN A 26 -13.55 57.39 83.66
N GLY A 27 -13.68 56.33 82.87
CA GLY A 27 -12.89 56.16 81.64
C GLY A 27 -11.39 55.86 81.87
N GLY A 28 -11.02 55.36 83.05
CA GLY A 28 -9.68 54.87 83.36
C GLY A 28 -8.84 55.80 84.23
N GLY A 29 -9.39 56.95 84.65
CA GLY A 29 -8.67 57.94 85.46
C GLY A 29 -8.44 57.52 86.91
N ILE A 30 -9.42 56.88 87.56
CA ILE A 30 -9.33 56.40 88.96
C ILE A 30 -9.79 54.94 89.01
N TRP A 31 -9.02 54.11 89.72
CA TRP A 31 -9.31 52.69 89.89
C TRP A 31 -9.51 52.33 91.36
N PHE A 32 -10.54 51.57 91.66
CA PHE A 32 -10.87 51.08 93.01
C PHE A 32 -11.23 49.58 92.96
N ALA A 33 -11.28 48.93 94.12
CA ALA A 33 -11.61 47.51 94.23
C ALA A 33 -12.94 47.21 93.53
N ALA A 34 -13.00 46.18 92.70
CA ALA A 34 -14.20 45.88 91.94
C ALA A 34 -15.33 45.40 92.85
N THR A 35 -16.56 45.85 92.57
CA THR A 35 -17.78 45.40 93.27
C THR A 35 -18.57 44.36 92.47
N SER A 36 -18.20 44.17 91.21
CA SER A 36 -18.72 43.20 90.26
C SER A 36 -17.55 42.54 89.50
N VAL A 37 -17.84 41.48 88.75
CA VAL A 37 -16.85 40.84 87.86
C VAL A 37 -17.09 41.30 86.42
N PRO A 38 -16.06 41.31 85.57
CA PRO A 38 -16.21 41.71 84.17
C PRO A 38 -17.15 40.78 83.40
N ARG A 39 -17.92 41.36 82.49
CA ARG A 39 -18.89 40.69 81.60
C ARG A 39 -18.80 41.27 80.19
N ASP A 40 -19.58 40.75 79.25
CA ASP A 40 -19.73 41.24 77.88
C ASP A 40 -20.30 42.65 77.76
N THR A 41 -21.04 43.11 78.77
CA THR A 41 -21.55 44.49 78.83
C THR A 41 -20.58 45.48 79.51
N SER A 42 -19.41 45.01 79.96
CA SER A 42 -18.37 45.88 80.53
C SER A 42 -17.67 46.67 79.40
N GLY A 43 -17.01 47.77 79.73
CA GLY A 43 -16.02 48.36 78.84
C GLY A 43 -14.73 47.51 78.84
N SER A 44 -13.61 48.07 78.36
CA SER A 44 -12.36 47.30 78.22
C SER A 44 -11.94 46.53 79.48
N ILE A 45 -11.56 45.27 79.30
CA ILE A 45 -11.15 44.32 80.35
C ILE A 45 -9.67 43.99 80.18
N THR A 46 -8.79 44.51 81.05
CA THR A 46 -7.33 44.33 80.93
C THR A 46 -6.77 43.30 81.92
N ILE A 47 -6.18 42.21 81.42
CA ILE A 47 -5.35 41.30 82.21
C ILE A 47 -3.92 41.82 82.18
N ARG A 48 -3.45 42.35 83.32
CA ARG A 48 -2.16 43.03 83.47
C ARG A 48 -1.06 42.04 83.80
N ASN A 49 0.15 42.32 83.36
CA ASN A 49 1.36 41.68 83.86
C ASN A 49 1.52 41.89 85.38
N PRO A 50 1.90 40.88 86.18
CA PRO A 50 2.15 39.46 85.87
C PRO A 50 0.97 38.54 86.19
N ASN A 51 -0.26 39.05 86.15
CA ASN A 51 -1.41 38.32 86.66
C ASN A 51 -1.83 37.17 85.73
N THR A 52 -2.19 36.06 86.37
CA THR A 52 -2.90 34.94 85.74
C THR A 52 -4.36 34.98 86.17
N VAL A 53 -5.26 35.18 85.22
CA VAL A 53 -6.71 35.13 85.45
C VAL A 53 -7.25 33.81 84.92
N THR A 54 -7.87 33.02 85.79
CA THR A 54 -8.39 31.68 85.43
C THR A 54 -9.92 31.68 85.31
N VAL A 55 -10.44 31.30 84.16
CA VAL A 55 -11.86 31.09 83.90
C VAL A 55 -12.24 29.68 84.38
N THR A 56 -12.86 29.62 85.56
CA THR A 56 -13.24 28.36 86.22
C THR A 56 -14.69 27.95 85.99
N VAL A 57 -15.53 28.86 85.48
CA VAL A 57 -16.95 28.66 85.11
C VAL A 57 -17.19 29.38 83.80
N SER A 58 -18.01 28.80 82.90
CA SER A 58 -18.30 29.41 81.60
C SER A 58 -18.91 30.80 81.77
N THR A 59 -18.40 31.76 81.01
CA THR A 59 -18.78 33.18 81.14
C THR A 59 -18.67 33.87 79.79
N THR A 60 -19.25 35.07 79.69
CA THR A 60 -19.19 35.91 78.50
C THR A 60 -18.38 37.17 78.81
N ALA A 61 -17.51 37.60 77.91
CA ALA A 61 -16.68 38.80 78.06
C ALA A 61 -16.46 39.47 76.69
N ASN A 62 -16.24 40.79 76.70
CA ASN A 62 -15.98 41.56 75.49
C ASN A 62 -14.87 42.61 75.72
N GLN A 63 -14.23 43.09 74.65
CA GLN A 63 -13.18 44.10 74.64
C GLN A 63 -12.01 43.79 75.60
N MET A 64 -11.56 42.54 75.56
CA MET A 64 -10.47 42.07 76.41
C MET A 64 -9.10 42.46 75.87
N VAL A 65 -8.20 42.90 76.74
CA VAL A 65 -6.79 43.14 76.45
C VAL A 65 -5.95 42.30 77.41
N ILE A 66 -5.11 41.41 76.88
CA ILE A 66 -4.14 40.67 77.68
C ILE A 66 -2.78 41.34 77.45
N ASP A 67 -2.24 41.97 78.49
CA ASP A 67 -0.96 42.68 78.42
C ASP A 67 0.21 41.71 78.23
N SER A 68 1.34 42.24 77.75
CA SER A 68 2.59 41.49 77.65
C SER A 68 2.97 40.86 79.00
N GLY A 69 3.10 39.53 79.07
CA GLY A 69 3.34 38.79 80.32
C GLY A 69 2.09 38.46 81.15
N GLY A 70 0.90 38.94 80.77
CA GLY A 70 -0.38 38.52 81.36
C GLY A 70 -0.81 37.15 80.85
N VAL A 71 -1.55 36.40 81.69
CA VAL A 71 -2.04 35.05 81.36
C VAL A 71 -3.55 34.96 81.56
N LEU A 72 -4.26 34.49 80.55
CA LEU A 72 -5.66 34.08 80.62
C LEU A 72 -5.71 32.55 80.55
N ALA A 73 -6.14 31.87 81.60
CA ALA A 73 -6.27 30.41 81.62
C ALA A 73 -7.74 29.98 81.60
N ILE A 74 -8.13 29.00 80.77
CA ILE A 74 -9.49 28.46 80.69
C ILE A 74 -9.48 26.98 81.09
N ASN A 75 -10.23 26.62 82.14
CA ASN A 75 -10.28 25.25 82.66
C ASN A 75 -10.94 24.26 81.67
N ALA A 76 -10.67 22.97 81.85
CA ALA A 76 -11.24 21.91 81.02
C ALA A 76 -12.77 21.94 81.05
N GLY A 77 -13.40 21.83 79.88
CA GLY A 77 -14.87 21.86 79.74
C GLY A 77 -15.50 23.25 79.94
N ILE A 78 -14.70 24.29 80.23
CA ILE A 78 -15.16 25.67 80.41
C ILE A 78 -15.08 26.44 79.10
N ILE A 79 -16.07 27.32 78.89
CA ILE A 79 -16.21 28.11 77.67
C ILE A 79 -16.24 29.60 78.04
N LEU A 80 -15.30 30.35 77.48
CA LEU A 80 -15.32 31.80 77.47
C LEU A 80 -15.94 32.28 76.15
N THR A 81 -17.17 32.79 76.21
CA THR A 81 -17.90 33.30 75.04
C THR A 81 -17.56 34.76 74.79
N ILE A 82 -17.25 35.09 73.53
CA ILE A 82 -16.88 36.41 73.04
C ILE A 82 -17.92 36.83 71.99
N PRO A 83 -18.88 37.69 72.33
CA PRO A 83 -19.84 38.22 71.39
C PRO A 83 -19.26 39.41 70.60
N ASP A 84 -19.88 39.73 69.46
CA ASP A 84 -19.60 40.91 68.63
C ASP A 84 -19.71 42.22 69.44
N GLY A 85 -18.62 42.97 69.49
CA GLY A 85 -18.49 44.29 70.10
C GLY A 85 -17.92 45.34 69.15
N SER A 86 -17.73 46.56 69.67
CA SER A 86 -17.02 47.58 68.91
C SER A 86 -15.50 47.41 69.04
N GLY A 87 -14.79 47.47 67.91
CA GLY A 87 -13.34 47.34 67.86
C GLY A 87 -12.87 45.90 68.12
N ASN A 88 -11.67 45.75 68.71
CA ASN A 88 -11.13 44.43 69.02
C ASN A 88 -11.85 43.83 70.23
N ASP A 89 -12.47 42.65 70.07
CA ASP A 89 -13.07 41.92 71.18
C ASP A 89 -12.01 41.19 72.02
N ILE A 90 -10.90 40.80 71.39
CA ILE A 90 -9.68 40.34 72.05
C ILE A 90 -8.46 41.03 71.45
N THR A 91 -7.60 41.60 72.29
CA THR A 91 -6.24 42.00 71.96
C THR A 91 -5.24 41.18 72.77
N ALA A 92 -4.57 40.24 72.13
CA ALA A 92 -3.49 39.44 72.70
C ALA A 92 -2.15 40.14 72.45
N SER A 93 -1.60 40.80 73.47
CA SER A 93 -0.34 41.56 73.32
C SER A 93 0.87 40.62 73.16
N LYS A 94 1.94 41.12 72.55
CA LYS A 94 3.21 40.40 72.41
C LYS A 94 3.68 39.83 73.76
N GLY A 95 3.93 38.54 73.84
CA GLY A 95 4.37 37.85 75.07
C GLY A 95 3.24 37.54 76.07
N CYS A 96 1.97 37.78 75.75
CA CYS A 96 0.86 37.27 76.56
C CYS A 96 0.58 35.78 76.27
N ILE A 97 -0.15 35.13 77.18
CA ILE A 97 -0.54 33.72 77.02
C ILE A 97 -2.05 33.57 77.26
N ILE A 98 -2.76 33.02 76.28
CA ILE A 98 -4.14 32.53 76.42
C ILE A 98 -4.06 31.01 76.43
N ASN A 99 -4.29 30.37 77.58
CA ASN A 99 -3.93 28.97 77.83
C ASN A 99 -5.09 28.14 78.41
N GLY A 100 -4.89 26.83 78.50
CA GLY A 100 -5.76 25.89 79.17
C GLY A 100 -6.59 25.04 78.21
N PRO A 101 -7.08 23.87 78.68
CA PRO A 101 -7.82 22.92 77.85
C PRO A 101 -9.27 23.35 77.55
N GLY A 102 -9.72 24.49 78.05
CA GLY A 102 -11.03 25.06 77.74
C GLY A 102 -11.12 25.71 76.36
N THR A 103 -12.27 26.33 76.08
CA THR A 103 -12.60 26.90 74.77
C THR A 103 -12.85 28.40 74.87
N VAL A 104 -12.25 29.16 73.96
CA VAL A 104 -12.67 30.53 73.63
C VAL A 104 -13.63 30.42 72.45
N ARG A 105 -14.89 30.80 72.66
CA ARG A 105 -15.95 30.72 71.64
C ARG A 105 -16.33 32.11 71.14
N THR A 106 -16.31 32.34 69.84
CA THR A 106 -16.75 33.61 69.25
C THR A 106 -18.18 33.51 68.69
N GLN A 107 -18.96 34.59 68.80
CA GLN A 107 -20.34 34.68 68.31
C GLN A 107 -20.62 36.05 67.67
N GLY A 108 -21.01 36.06 66.40
CA GLY A 108 -21.20 37.29 65.62
C GLY A 108 -19.93 37.71 64.88
N ASN A 109 -19.75 39.01 64.58
CA ASN A 109 -18.57 39.49 63.88
C ASN A 109 -17.46 39.88 64.86
N VAL A 110 -16.65 38.91 65.27
CA VAL A 110 -15.64 39.07 66.33
C VAL A 110 -14.26 39.35 65.75
N GLU A 111 -13.51 40.30 66.30
CA GLU A 111 -12.13 40.61 65.94
C GLU A 111 -11.14 40.24 67.08
N ILE A 112 -10.21 39.34 66.76
CA ILE A 112 -9.11 38.88 67.61
C ILE A 112 -7.79 39.39 67.04
N ASN A 113 -7.22 40.40 67.68
CA ASN A 113 -5.88 40.91 67.36
C ASN A 113 -4.80 40.05 68.06
N LEU A 114 -4.15 39.18 67.28
CA LEU A 114 -3.09 38.29 67.72
C LEU A 114 -1.72 38.93 67.47
N ARG A 115 -1.23 39.79 68.38
CA ARG A 115 0.06 40.46 68.15
C ARG A 115 1.20 39.46 68.06
N GLY A 116 2.15 39.70 67.17
CA GLY A 116 3.31 38.86 66.94
C GLY A 116 4.05 38.52 68.25
N GLY A 117 4.19 37.23 68.52
CA GLY A 117 4.77 36.69 69.75
C GLY A 117 3.79 36.53 70.92
N SER A 118 2.48 36.66 70.72
CA SER A 118 1.45 36.17 71.65
C SER A 118 1.28 34.65 71.52
N ALA A 119 0.88 33.97 72.60
CA ALA A 119 0.66 32.52 72.63
C ALA A 119 -0.80 32.18 72.90
N PHE A 120 -1.59 31.96 71.84
CA PHE A 120 -2.97 31.49 71.94
C PHE A 120 -3.02 29.96 71.90
N ASN A 121 -2.96 29.30 73.05
CA ASN A 121 -2.92 27.84 73.21
C ASN A 121 -4.29 27.19 73.49
N ALA A 122 -5.28 27.97 73.94
CA ALA A 122 -6.64 27.46 74.18
C ALA A 122 -7.35 27.09 72.86
N VAL A 123 -8.40 26.28 72.92
CA VAL A 123 -9.21 25.96 71.74
C VAL A 123 -9.95 27.21 71.28
N LEU A 124 -9.82 27.60 70.02
CA LEU A 124 -10.66 28.62 69.40
C LEU A 124 -11.83 27.94 68.69
N ASN A 125 -13.05 28.21 69.15
CA ASN A 125 -14.28 27.79 68.47
C ASN A 125 -15.00 28.99 67.83
N VAL A 126 -15.03 29.03 66.50
CA VAL A 126 -15.78 29.99 65.71
C VAL A 126 -17.21 29.47 65.53
N ASN A 127 -18.14 29.94 66.36
CA ASN A 127 -19.47 29.33 66.50
C ASN A 127 -20.54 29.93 65.56
N THR A 128 -20.62 31.26 65.45
CA THR A 128 -21.52 31.96 64.52
C THR A 128 -20.88 33.24 64.00
N GLY A 129 -21.31 33.72 62.82
CA GLY A 129 -20.81 34.96 62.23
C GLY A 129 -19.38 34.83 61.68
N ILE A 130 -18.64 35.95 61.64
CA ILE A 130 -17.28 36.02 61.11
C ILE A 130 -16.30 36.31 62.25
N THR A 131 -15.35 35.42 62.50
CA THR A 131 -14.20 35.73 63.36
C THR A 131 -13.03 36.19 62.53
N TYR A 132 -12.60 37.41 62.74
CA TYR A 132 -11.38 37.97 62.18
C TYR A 132 -10.20 37.70 63.12
N ALA A 133 -9.20 36.92 62.71
CA ALA A 133 -8.05 36.58 63.55
C ALA A 133 -6.72 36.83 62.81
N PHE A 134 -5.98 37.86 63.22
CA PHE A 134 -4.72 38.29 62.59
C PHE A 134 -3.97 39.29 63.49
N ASP A 135 -2.71 39.61 63.18
CA ASP A 135 -2.00 40.74 63.81
C ASP A 135 -2.35 42.05 63.07
N GLN A 136 -2.80 43.07 63.78
CA GLN A 136 -3.06 44.40 63.20
C GLN A 136 -1.79 45.23 62.92
N THR A 137 -0.62 44.76 63.34
CA THR A 137 0.66 45.44 63.18
C THR A 137 1.57 44.71 62.19
N SER A 138 2.18 45.46 61.26
CA SER A 138 3.15 44.91 60.30
C SER A 138 4.24 44.11 61.03
N PRO A 139 4.53 42.85 60.63
CA PRO A 139 4.22 42.21 59.34
C PRO A 139 2.82 41.59 59.17
N TYR A 140 1.92 41.74 60.15
CA TYR A 140 0.55 41.21 60.14
C TYR A 140 0.43 39.68 60.31
N ASP A 141 1.41 39.08 61.00
CA ASP A 141 1.50 37.63 61.25
C ASP A 141 0.88 37.23 62.60
N GLY A 142 -0.34 36.70 62.55
CA GLY A 142 -1.01 36.10 63.71
C GLY A 142 -0.62 34.63 63.91
N SER A 143 -0.66 34.14 65.16
CA SER A 143 -0.38 32.73 65.48
C SER A 143 -1.40 32.15 66.45
N LEU A 144 -1.95 30.99 66.10
CA LEU A 144 -2.83 30.17 66.92
C LEU A 144 -2.15 28.82 67.20
N PHE A 145 -1.88 28.52 68.47
CA PHE A 145 -1.22 27.29 68.89
C PHE A 145 -2.21 26.21 69.34
N GLY A 146 -3.38 26.62 69.82
CA GLY A 146 -4.46 25.71 70.19
C GLY A 146 -5.24 25.17 68.99
N ASN A 147 -6.11 24.18 69.24
CA ASN A 147 -6.99 23.63 68.22
C ASN A 147 -7.99 24.67 67.73
N LEU A 148 -8.34 24.60 66.45
CA LEU A 148 -9.35 25.43 65.81
C LEU A 148 -10.57 24.59 65.45
N ILE A 149 -11.75 25.07 65.83
CA ILE A 149 -13.04 24.54 65.41
C ILE A 149 -13.81 25.67 64.74
N VAL A 150 -14.30 25.46 63.51
CA VAL A 150 -15.22 26.37 62.83
C VAL A 150 -16.54 25.65 62.65
N ASP A 151 -17.59 26.10 63.31
CA ASP A 151 -18.92 25.48 63.25
C ASP A 151 -19.61 25.75 61.91
N ALA A 152 -20.60 24.93 61.56
CA ALA A 152 -21.36 25.08 60.32
C ALA A 152 -22.05 26.45 60.26
N GLY A 153 -21.89 27.14 59.13
CA GLY A 153 -22.42 28.50 58.92
C GLY A 153 -21.56 29.63 59.53
N ALA A 154 -20.50 29.31 60.27
CA ALA A 154 -19.54 30.30 60.77
C ALA A 154 -18.35 30.49 59.82
N THR A 155 -17.64 31.62 59.94
CA THR A 155 -16.49 31.95 59.08
C THR A 155 -15.28 32.38 59.91
N LEU A 156 -14.12 31.76 59.71
CA LEU A 156 -12.84 32.30 60.13
C LEU A 156 -12.21 33.10 58.97
N ASN A 157 -11.78 34.31 59.25
CA ASN A 157 -11.14 35.20 58.28
C ASN A 157 -9.83 35.80 58.84
N CYS A 158 -8.69 35.66 58.16
CA CYS A 158 -7.45 36.33 58.57
C CYS A 158 -7.39 37.80 58.12
N GLY A 159 -8.48 38.32 57.54
CA GLY A 159 -8.69 39.74 57.27
C GLY A 159 -8.86 40.11 55.79
N ASN A 160 -9.11 41.39 55.55
CA ASN A 160 -9.48 41.93 54.23
C ASN A 160 -8.41 42.83 53.60
N ILE A 161 -7.18 42.77 54.12
CA ILE A 161 -6.04 43.58 53.65
C ILE A 161 -4.91 42.64 53.20
N SER A 162 -4.20 43.06 52.16
CA SER A 162 -3.01 42.36 51.66
C SER A 162 -1.93 42.20 52.73
N GLY A 163 -1.27 41.04 52.74
CA GLY A 163 -0.15 40.75 53.63
C GLY A 163 -0.53 40.18 55.00
N ARG A 164 -1.82 40.02 55.33
CA ARG A 164 -2.23 39.36 56.59
C ARG A 164 -1.99 37.85 56.52
N HIS A 165 -1.40 37.29 57.57
CA HIS A 165 -1.11 35.87 57.68
C HIS A 165 -1.61 35.31 59.01
N LEU A 166 -2.16 34.09 58.99
CA LEU A 166 -2.47 33.34 60.20
C LEU A 166 -1.81 31.96 60.17
N SER A 167 -0.89 31.73 61.10
CA SER A 167 -0.31 30.40 61.36
C SER A 167 -1.14 29.63 62.38
N ILE A 168 -1.54 28.40 62.05
CA ILE A 168 -2.30 27.52 62.94
C ILE A 168 -1.47 26.26 63.23
N PHE A 169 -1.03 26.09 64.48
CA PHE A 169 -0.22 24.95 64.92
C PHE A 169 -1.03 23.84 65.60
N GLY A 170 -2.30 24.10 65.96
CA GLY A 170 -3.22 23.08 66.48
C GLY A 170 -3.97 22.34 65.38
N SER A 171 -4.71 21.29 65.77
CA SER A 171 -5.61 20.58 64.86
C SER A 171 -6.77 21.48 64.41
N VAL A 172 -7.11 21.43 63.12
CA VAL A 172 -8.20 22.21 62.52
C VAL A 172 -9.38 21.31 62.19
N THR A 173 -10.56 21.68 62.66
CA THR A 173 -11.85 21.12 62.24
C THR A 173 -12.71 22.22 61.63
N ASN A 174 -12.89 22.21 60.31
CA ASN A 174 -13.69 23.19 59.59
C ASN A 174 -15.01 22.58 59.12
N ASN A 175 -16.11 22.91 59.80
CA ASN A 175 -17.47 22.63 59.34
C ASN A 175 -18.13 23.86 58.67
N GLY A 176 -17.51 25.04 58.77
CA GLY A 176 -17.98 26.30 58.20
C GLY A 176 -17.11 26.78 57.04
N THR A 177 -16.66 28.03 57.08
CA THR A 177 -15.77 28.61 56.07
C THR A 177 -14.47 29.09 56.70
N ILE A 178 -13.32 28.70 56.14
CA ILE A 178 -12.04 29.38 56.38
C ILE A 178 -11.75 30.19 55.12
N THR A 179 -11.61 31.52 55.25
CA THR A 179 -11.46 32.45 54.11
C THR A 179 -10.38 33.49 54.33
N ALA A 180 -9.75 33.99 53.28
CA ALA A 180 -8.99 35.23 53.31
C ALA A 180 -9.50 36.10 52.16
N SER A 181 -10.15 37.22 52.46
CA SER A 181 -10.87 37.96 51.41
C SER A 181 -9.95 38.78 50.48
N SER A 182 -10.24 38.68 49.17
CA SER A 182 -9.91 39.51 47.99
C SER A 182 -8.56 40.21 47.77
N THR A 183 -7.65 40.35 48.75
CA THR A 183 -6.42 41.16 48.60
C THR A 183 -5.12 40.45 49.02
N GLY A 184 -5.11 39.11 49.16
CA GLY A 184 -3.86 38.34 49.31
C GLY A 184 -3.47 37.96 50.75
N GLY A 185 -4.44 37.77 51.65
CA GLY A 185 -4.19 37.13 52.94
C GLY A 185 -3.87 35.64 52.80
N SER A 186 -3.14 35.07 53.76
CA SER A 186 -2.61 33.70 53.69
C SER A 186 -2.79 32.92 55.01
N TYR A 187 -2.75 31.59 54.93
CA TYR A 187 -2.84 30.67 56.07
C TYR A 187 -1.69 29.68 56.05
N SER A 188 -1.05 29.42 57.18
CA SER A 188 -0.19 28.23 57.36
C SER A 188 -0.86 27.22 58.25
N ILE A 189 -1.09 26.01 57.72
CA ILE A 189 -1.60 24.86 58.48
C ILE A 189 -0.39 24.03 58.91
N ASN A 190 0.05 24.28 60.14
CA ASN A 190 1.21 23.65 60.76
C ASN A 190 0.82 22.57 61.79
N GLY A 191 -0.49 22.33 61.96
CA GLY A 191 -1.01 21.34 62.87
C GLY A 191 -1.03 19.91 62.30
N PRO A 192 -1.18 18.90 63.17
CA PRO A 192 -1.11 17.49 62.78
C PRO A 192 -2.32 17.02 61.96
N SER A 193 -3.43 17.75 61.96
CA SER A 193 -4.65 17.37 61.22
C SER A 193 -5.48 18.56 60.76
N LEU A 194 -6.02 18.46 59.55
CA LEU A 194 -7.05 19.31 58.98
C LEU A 194 -8.24 18.45 58.53
N VAL A 195 -9.35 18.54 59.25
CA VAL A 195 -10.64 17.98 58.84
C VAL A 195 -11.45 19.11 58.21
N ASN A 196 -11.61 19.09 56.89
CA ASN A 196 -12.40 20.08 56.15
C ASN A 196 -13.72 19.46 55.68
N ASN A 197 -14.81 19.77 56.36
CA ASN A 197 -16.18 19.41 55.99
C ASN A 197 -16.94 20.57 55.34
N GLY A 198 -16.46 21.80 55.51
CA GLY A 198 -17.03 23.02 54.92
C GLY A 198 -16.24 23.52 53.71
N THR A 199 -15.93 24.82 53.67
CA THR A 199 -15.16 25.45 52.58
C THR A 199 -13.86 26.02 53.11
N LEU A 200 -12.75 25.69 52.45
CA LEU A 200 -11.47 26.38 52.63
C LEU A 200 -11.17 27.15 51.34
N THR A 201 -11.28 28.47 51.40
CA THR A 201 -11.02 29.38 50.29
C THR A 201 -9.99 30.42 50.72
N CYS A 202 -9.14 30.89 49.82
CA CYS A 202 -8.09 31.84 50.18
C CYS A 202 -7.67 32.59 48.92
N ALA A 203 -7.79 33.93 48.90
CA ALA A 203 -7.34 34.72 47.77
C ALA A 203 -5.80 34.74 47.63
N GLY A 204 -5.06 34.54 48.73
CA GLY A 204 -3.61 34.37 48.75
C GLY A 204 -3.20 32.90 48.79
N THR A 205 -2.31 32.56 49.71
CA THR A 205 -1.65 31.24 49.76
C THR A 205 -2.05 30.44 51.00
N VAL A 206 -2.31 29.15 50.81
CA VAL A 206 -2.40 28.16 51.89
C VAL A 206 -1.10 27.38 51.93
N TYR A 207 -0.40 27.41 53.06
CA TYR A 207 0.85 26.71 53.28
C TYR A 207 0.63 25.44 54.12
N PHE A 208 1.26 24.34 53.71
CA PHE A 208 1.45 23.13 54.51
C PHE A 208 2.95 22.95 54.73
N ASP A 209 3.47 23.53 55.81
CA ASP A 209 4.92 23.57 56.09
C ASP A 209 5.38 22.44 57.05
N SER A 210 4.46 21.58 57.48
CA SER A 210 4.70 20.52 58.48
C SER A 210 4.07 19.19 58.06
N ILE A 211 4.07 18.21 58.97
CA ILE A 211 3.36 16.93 58.77
C ILE A 211 1.89 17.14 59.14
N THR A 212 0.99 17.08 58.15
CA THR A 212 -0.44 17.32 58.32
C THR A 212 -1.25 16.22 57.65
N SER A 213 -2.16 15.59 58.40
CA SER A 213 -3.19 14.73 57.83
C SER A 213 -4.39 15.56 57.35
N VAL A 214 -4.91 15.27 56.15
CA VAL A 214 -6.05 16.01 55.56
C VAL A 214 -7.19 15.04 55.30
N SER A 215 -8.40 15.42 55.72
CA SER A 215 -9.62 14.62 55.55
C SER A 215 -10.87 15.48 55.45
N GLY A 216 -12.01 14.85 55.14
CA GLY A 216 -13.33 15.48 55.09
C GLY A 216 -13.86 15.60 53.66
N SER A 217 -15.14 15.98 53.54
CA SER A 217 -15.87 16.09 52.26
C SER A 217 -15.98 17.52 51.74
N GLY A 218 -15.35 18.47 52.42
CA GLY A 218 -15.40 19.89 52.13
C GLY A 218 -14.64 20.30 50.89
N LEU A 219 -14.94 21.49 50.38
CA LEU A 219 -14.33 22.05 49.18
C LEU A 219 -13.04 22.81 49.52
N PHE A 220 -11.99 22.60 48.73
CA PHE A 220 -10.77 23.39 48.76
C PHE A 220 -10.67 24.24 47.50
N THR A 221 -10.84 25.56 47.63
CA THR A 221 -10.72 26.54 46.52
C THR A 221 -9.75 27.68 46.83
N PRO A 222 -8.52 27.43 47.31
CA PRO A 222 -7.54 28.50 47.45
C PRO A 222 -7.01 28.96 46.09
N SER A 223 -6.46 30.16 46.01
CA SER A 223 -5.76 30.64 44.82
C SER A 223 -4.46 29.87 44.63
N VAL A 224 -3.64 29.84 45.68
CA VAL A 224 -2.35 29.15 45.70
C VAL A 224 -2.29 28.20 46.90
N THR A 225 -1.65 27.05 46.71
CA THR A 225 -1.28 26.15 47.81
C THR A 225 0.19 25.76 47.69
N LEU A 226 0.94 25.91 48.78
CA LEU A 226 2.34 25.52 48.85
C LEU A 226 2.52 24.41 49.87
N VAL A 227 3.18 23.32 49.48
CA VAL A 227 3.47 22.18 50.34
C VAL A 227 4.98 22.06 50.50
N SER A 228 5.47 22.42 51.68
CA SER A 228 6.88 22.26 52.08
C SER A 228 7.09 21.08 53.04
N GLY A 229 6.02 20.65 53.72
CA GLY A 229 6.00 19.50 54.62
C GLY A 229 5.39 18.24 53.98
N THR A 230 4.75 17.39 54.80
CA THR A 230 4.09 16.16 54.33
C THR A 230 2.59 16.24 54.54
N VAL A 231 1.82 16.23 53.46
CA VAL A 231 0.36 16.17 53.47
C VAL A 231 -0.09 14.74 53.23
N THR A 232 -0.74 14.09 54.21
CA THR A 232 -1.28 12.72 54.05
C THR A 232 -2.79 12.75 54.00
N LEU A 233 -3.39 12.21 52.94
CA LEU A 233 -4.85 12.14 52.81
C LEU A 233 -5.41 10.95 53.60
N LEU A 234 -6.49 11.17 54.35
CA LEU A 234 -7.25 10.11 55.04
C LEU A 234 -8.64 9.89 54.43
N SER A 235 -9.01 10.65 53.41
CA SER A 235 -10.21 10.49 52.60
C SER A 235 -9.96 10.98 51.18
N ASN A 236 -10.91 10.76 50.27
CA ASN A 236 -10.89 11.42 48.96
C ASN A 236 -11.02 12.94 49.15
N ILE A 237 -10.18 13.72 48.47
CA ILE A 237 -10.16 15.18 48.56
C ILE A 237 -10.30 15.78 47.17
N THR A 238 -11.11 16.83 47.05
CA THR A 238 -11.24 17.63 45.82
C THR A 238 -10.66 19.02 46.04
N TYR A 239 -9.74 19.39 45.18
CA TYR A 239 -9.04 20.67 45.15
C TYR A 239 -9.34 21.40 43.84
N SER A 240 -9.78 22.64 43.94
CA SER A 240 -10.18 23.49 42.82
C SER A 240 -9.43 24.81 42.87
N PRO A 241 -8.09 24.79 42.71
CA PRO A 241 -7.29 26.00 42.85
C PRO A 241 -7.57 26.97 41.69
N SER A 242 -7.62 28.27 41.96
CA SER A 242 -7.74 29.26 40.87
C SER A 242 -6.41 29.57 40.19
N SER A 243 -5.28 29.20 40.80
CA SER A 243 -3.94 29.33 40.22
C SER A 243 -3.19 28.00 40.25
N TYR A 244 -2.47 27.68 41.33
CA TYR A 244 -1.63 26.47 41.38
C TYR A 244 -1.46 25.88 42.78
N ILE A 245 -1.19 24.58 42.80
CA ILE A 245 -0.63 23.84 43.94
C ILE A 245 0.82 23.57 43.60
N SER A 246 1.76 23.90 44.48
CA SER A 246 3.18 23.60 44.29
C SER A 246 3.73 22.86 45.49
N MET A 247 4.42 21.76 45.26
CA MET A 247 5.25 21.13 46.27
C MET A 247 6.67 21.64 46.14
N SER A 248 7.14 22.27 47.20
CA SER A 248 8.51 22.79 47.30
C SER A 248 9.51 21.64 47.51
N PRO A 249 10.83 21.87 47.39
CA PRO A 249 11.83 20.83 47.63
C PRO A 249 11.64 20.16 49.00
N GLY A 250 11.51 18.83 49.02
CA GLY A 250 11.22 18.03 50.22
C GLY A 250 9.73 17.93 50.60
N GLY A 251 8.85 18.67 49.91
CA GLY A 251 7.41 18.59 50.07
C GLY A 251 6.84 17.27 49.54
N VAL A 252 5.96 16.65 50.32
CA VAL A 252 5.33 15.36 49.98
C VAL A 252 3.82 15.46 50.03
N LEU A 253 3.15 15.11 48.94
CA LEU A 253 1.73 14.79 48.94
C LEU A 253 1.57 13.26 48.93
N ASN A 254 0.97 12.71 49.99
CA ASN A 254 0.70 11.29 50.13
C ASN A 254 -0.81 11.01 50.04
N PRO A 255 -1.33 10.56 48.88
CA PRO A 255 -2.73 10.17 48.74
C PRO A 255 -3.14 8.99 49.62
N ASN A 256 -2.21 8.14 50.05
CA ASN A 256 -2.45 7.04 51.00
C ASN A 256 -3.64 6.13 50.62
N GLY A 257 -3.69 5.74 49.35
CA GLY A 257 -4.74 4.91 48.76
C GLY A 257 -6.02 5.67 48.37
N ASN A 258 -6.14 6.95 48.72
CA ASN A 258 -7.28 7.80 48.36
C ASN A 258 -7.10 8.47 47.00
N THR A 259 -8.17 9.13 46.54
CA THR A 259 -8.17 9.95 45.34
C THR A 259 -8.00 11.43 45.70
N PHE A 260 -6.96 12.05 45.14
CA PHE A 260 -6.77 13.50 45.12
C PHE A 260 -7.28 14.05 43.79
N THR A 261 -8.46 14.70 43.81
CA THR A 261 -9.06 15.27 42.60
C THR A 261 -8.65 16.72 42.44
N ILE A 262 -8.13 17.10 41.28
CA ILE A 262 -7.81 18.49 40.93
C ILE A 262 -8.73 18.93 39.78
N THR A 263 -9.41 20.06 39.95
CA THR A 263 -10.28 20.63 38.91
C THR A 263 -9.77 22.01 38.51
N GLY A 264 -8.92 22.07 37.49
CA GLY A 264 -8.29 23.30 37.00
C GLY A 264 -6.98 23.68 37.70
N GLY A 265 -6.37 24.77 37.23
CA GLY A 265 -5.09 25.27 37.72
C GLY A 265 -3.89 24.38 37.34
N SER A 266 -2.77 24.61 38.03
CA SER A 266 -1.55 23.82 37.85
C SER A 266 -1.17 23.02 39.11
N LEU A 267 -0.55 21.86 38.94
CA LEU A 267 0.10 21.08 39.99
C LEU A 267 1.60 21.00 39.70
N GLY A 268 2.41 21.70 40.49
CA GLY A 268 3.86 21.77 40.35
C GLY A 268 4.59 20.89 41.36
N LEU A 269 5.64 20.22 40.89
CA LEU A 269 6.59 19.48 41.70
C LEU A 269 7.98 20.06 41.50
N ASP A 270 8.53 20.70 42.52
CA ASP A 270 9.93 21.15 42.51
C ASP A 270 10.90 19.97 42.64
N VAL A 271 12.18 20.22 42.37
CA VAL A 271 13.24 19.20 42.49
C VAL A 271 13.25 18.66 43.93
N GLY A 272 13.17 17.33 44.07
CA GLY A 272 13.09 16.65 45.37
C GLY A 272 11.70 16.62 46.00
N ALA A 273 10.65 17.13 45.33
CA ALA A 273 9.26 16.97 45.77
C ALA A 273 8.69 15.62 45.32
N GLU A 274 7.69 15.11 46.05
CA GLU A 274 7.08 13.80 45.80
C GLU A 274 5.54 13.83 45.88
N ILE A 275 4.89 13.14 44.93
CA ILE A 275 3.54 12.58 45.12
C ILE A 275 3.70 11.08 45.32
N SER A 276 3.53 10.61 46.55
CA SER A 276 3.83 9.22 46.90
C SER A 276 2.71 8.26 46.53
N SER A 277 3.04 6.96 46.52
CA SER A 277 2.07 5.88 46.33
C SER A 277 1.75 5.19 47.67
N PRO A 278 0.62 4.49 47.83
CA PRO A 278 -0.44 4.24 46.84
C PRO A 278 -1.46 5.39 46.75
N GLY A 279 -2.30 5.35 45.71
CA GLY A 279 -3.43 6.24 45.51
C GLY A 279 -3.45 6.86 44.11
N THR A 280 -4.41 7.75 43.87
CA THR A 280 -4.68 8.28 42.54
C THR A 280 -4.82 9.81 42.57
N VAL A 281 -4.08 10.50 41.71
CA VAL A 281 -4.36 11.88 41.33
C VAL A 281 -5.34 11.86 40.16
N LYS A 282 -6.53 12.43 40.34
CA LYS A 282 -7.56 12.52 39.32
C LYS A 282 -7.66 13.97 38.84
N SER A 283 -7.57 14.24 37.54
CA SER A 283 -7.48 15.63 37.06
C SER A 283 -8.46 16.00 35.96
N GLN A 284 -8.77 17.30 35.89
CA GLN A 284 -9.58 17.94 34.86
C GLN A 284 -8.96 19.29 34.52
N ASN A 285 -8.70 19.55 33.23
CA ASN A 285 -8.12 20.82 32.74
C ASN A 285 -6.90 21.31 33.55
N THR A 286 -6.02 20.38 33.95
CA THR A 286 -4.89 20.66 34.85
C THR A 286 -3.58 20.70 34.08
N VAL A 287 -2.67 21.61 34.47
CA VAL A 287 -1.28 21.63 34.00
C VAL A 287 -0.36 21.07 35.08
N PHE A 288 0.30 19.95 34.80
CA PHE A 288 1.32 19.36 35.66
C PHE A 288 2.71 19.90 35.27
N ASP A 289 3.36 20.62 36.19
CA ASP A 289 4.79 20.99 36.10
C ASP A 289 5.61 19.97 36.89
N ILE A 290 6.12 18.95 36.22
CA ILE A 290 6.85 17.84 36.84
C ILE A 290 8.33 18.07 36.61
N ARG A 291 9.04 18.74 37.53
CA ARG A 291 10.45 19.09 37.28
C ARG A 291 11.37 17.87 37.32
N PRO A 292 12.45 17.84 36.52
CA PRO A 292 13.47 16.80 36.59
C PRO A 292 14.01 16.63 38.02
N GLY A 293 14.00 15.41 38.52
CA GLY A 293 14.38 15.10 39.92
C GLY A 293 13.25 15.18 40.94
N SER A 294 12.01 15.43 40.52
CA SER A 294 10.80 15.16 41.31
C SER A 294 10.29 13.73 41.09
N ALA A 295 9.43 13.24 42.00
CA ALA A 295 8.87 11.90 41.95
C ALA A 295 7.34 11.91 41.94
N PHE A 296 6.72 11.63 40.78
CA PHE A 296 5.28 11.41 40.67
C PHE A 296 4.99 9.89 40.70
N ASN A 297 4.85 9.33 41.89
CA ASN A 297 4.69 7.88 42.13
C ASN A 297 3.22 7.41 42.17
N ALA A 298 2.27 8.29 42.50
CA ALA A 298 0.84 7.95 42.48
C ALA A 298 0.33 7.67 41.06
N ASN A 299 -0.77 6.92 40.97
CA ASN A 299 -1.47 6.76 39.69
C ASN A 299 -2.05 8.11 39.24
N LEU A 300 -2.06 8.36 37.93
CA LEU A 300 -2.67 9.54 37.34
C LEU A 300 -3.88 9.12 36.50
N ASN A 301 -5.07 9.65 36.84
CA ASN A 301 -6.27 9.52 36.02
C ASN A 301 -6.68 10.88 35.43
N ILE A 302 -6.58 10.99 34.11
CA ILE A 302 -7.09 12.12 33.35
C ILE A 302 -8.57 11.88 33.05
N ASN A 303 -9.45 12.46 33.87
CA ASN A 303 -10.89 12.16 33.83
C ASN A 303 -11.66 12.95 32.77
N SER A 304 -11.26 14.19 32.50
CA SER A 304 -11.92 15.03 31.50
C SER A 304 -11.03 16.22 31.09
N GLY A 305 -11.40 16.84 29.97
CA GLY A 305 -10.74 18.04 29.48
C GLY A 305 -9.33 17.80 28.94
N VAL A 306 -8.61 18.89 28.70
CA VAL A 306 -7.23 18.85 28.19
C VAL A 306 -6.28 19.12 29.34
N ASN A 307 -5.49 18.11 29.68
CA ASN A 307 -4.48 18.18 30.73
C ASN A 307 -3.12 18.21 30.08
N TYR A 308 -2.18 18.92 30.70
CA TYR A 308 -0.83 19.03 30.20
C TYR A 308 0.16 18.45 31.21
N ALA A 309 1.18 17.70 30.78
CA ALA A 309 2.22 17.21 31.67
C ALA A 309 3.61 17.35 31.05
N TYR A 310 4.47 18.16 31.66
CA TYR A 310 5.84 18.45 31.24
C TYR A 310 6.57 19.22 32.36
N SER A 311 7.84 19.60 32.17
CA SER A 311 8.53 20.55 33.07
C SER A 311 8.60 21.96 32.47
N PHE A 312 8.43 23.00 33.29
CA PHE A 312 8.74 24.40 32.91
C PHE A 312 10.25 24.70 32.93
N ALA A 313 11.04 23.86 33.58
CA ALA A 313 12.50 24.00 33.68
C ALA A 313 13.23 23.09 32.70
N SER A 314 14.23 23.62 31.99
CA SER A 314 15.15 22.86 31.12
C SER A 314 15.75 21.66 31.86
N PRO A 315 15.81 20.45 31.27
CA PRO A 315 15.54 20.08 29.86
C PRO A 315 14.06 19.99 29.43
N TYR A 316 13.11 20.40 30.27
CA TYR A 316 11.66 20.33 30.04
C TYR A 316 11.06 18.91 30.10
N ASP A 317 11.79 18.00 30.74
CA ASP A 317 11.43 16.60 30.92
C ASP A 317 10.55 16.38 32.15
N GLY A 318 9.36 15.79 31.96
CA GLY A 318 8.50 15.29 33.03
C GLY A 318 8.58 13.77 33.15
N SER A 319 8.42 13.23 34.37
CA SER A 319 8.42 11.77 34.61
C SER A 319 7.23 11.33 35.45
N LEU A 320 6.49 10.33 34.96
CA LEU A 320 5.38 9.67 35.64
C LEU A 320 5.77 8.23 35.98
N TYR A 321 5.78 7.87 37.26
CA TYR A 321 6.15 6.52 37.72
C TYR A 321 4.94 5.64 38.03
N GLY A 322 3.81 6.23 38.44
CA GLY A 322 2.55 5.51 38.63
C GLY A 322 1.82 5.19 37.32
N ASN A 323 0.77 4.39 37.40
CA ASN A 323 -0.04 4.03 36.23
C ASN A 323 -0.81 5.24 35.71
N LEU A 324 -0.95 5.33 34.38
CA LEU A 324 -1.69 6.39 33.70
C LEU A 324 -3.01 5.83 33.14
N THR A 325 -4.12 6.46 33.48
CA THR A 325 -5.42 6.24 32.84
C THR A 325 -5.89 7.54 32.19
N ILE A 326 -6.35 7.47 30.93
CA ILE A 326 -6.99 8.58 30.24
C ILE A 326 -8.40 8.14 29.90
N ASP A 327 -9.40 8.79 30.51
CA ASP A 327 -10.81 8.46 30.31
C ASP A 327 -11.30 8.92 28.92
N ALA A 328 -12.40 8.33 28.45
CA ALA A 328 -12.98 8.65 27.15
C ALA A 328 -13.34 10.14 27.05
N GLY A 329 -12.93 10.80 25.96
CA GLY A 329 -13.11 12.23 25.74
C GLY A 329 -12.10 13.13 26.48
N ALA A 330 -11.21 12.57 27.29
CA ALA A 330 -10.14 13.32 27.94
C ALA A 330 -8.85 13.32 27.09
N THR A 331 -7.97 14.30 27.33
CA THR A 331 -6.69 14.44 26.62
C THR A 331 -5.55 14.67 27.61
N LEU A 332 -4.46 13.90 27.46
CA LEU A 332 -3.15 14.22 28.04
C LEU A 332 -2.22 14.73 26.95
N ASN A 333 -1.68 15.92 27.12
CA ASN A 333 -0.79 16.58 26.18
C ASN A 333 0.59 16.86 26.81
N CYS A 334 1.70 16.44 26.21
CA CYS A 334 3.04 16.71 26.74
C CYS A 334 3.55 18.15 26.50
N GLY A 335 2.65 19.11 26.24
CA GLY A 335 2.94 20.55 26.15
C GLY A 335 2.76 21.11 24.74
N ASN A 336 2.73 22.45 24.63
CA ASN A 336 2.44 23.19 23.39
C ASN A 336 3.65 23.88 22.73
N ILE A 337 4.87 23.61 23.21
CA ILE A 337 6.12 24.18 22.72
C ILE A 337 7.16 23.09 22.43
N SER A 338 8.11 23.41 21.55
CA SER A 338 9.18 22.51 21.14
C SER A 338 10.09 22.09 22.30
N GLY A 339 10.56 20.83 22.27
CA GLY A 339 11.56 20.33 23.21
C GLY A 339 11.02 19.81 24.55
N ARG A 340 9.69 19.65 24.68
CA ARG A 340 9.09 19.04 25.88
C ARG A 340 8.99 17.54 25.74
N HIS A 341 9.40 16.82 26.78
CA HIS A 341 9.42 15.37 26.81
C HIS A 341 8.69 14.83 28.05
N LEU A 342 7.89 13.77 27.89
CA LEU A 342 7.23 13.08 29.00
C LEU A 342 7.63 11.59 29.04
N PHE A 343 8.28 11.18 30.12
CA PHE A 343 8.62 9.78 30.39
C PHE A 343 7.50 9.12 31.21
N ILE A 344 6.99 7.99 30.76
CA ILE A 344 5.92 7.24 31.43
C ILE A 344 6.43 5.84 31.76
N TYR A 345 6.66 5.57 33.04
CA TYR A 345 7.18 4.28 33.53
C TYR A 345 6.09 3.34 34.05
N GLY A 346 4.89 3.84 34.32
CA GLY A 346 3.73 3.01 34.69
C GLY A 346 2.98 2.42 33.49
N SER A 347 2.06 1.51 33.75
CA SER A 347 1.13 1.00 32.72
C SER A 347 0.19 2.10 32.25
N ILE A 348 -0.11 2.12 30.95
CA ILE A 348 -1.00 3.10 30.31
C ILE A 348 -2.31 2.43 29.87
N VAL A 349 -3.44 3.01 30.25
CA VAL A 349 -4.77 2.72 29.69
C VAL A 349 -5.29 4.00 29.06
N ASN A 350 -5.29 4.07 27.73
CA ASN A 350 -5.76 5.23 26.96
C ASN A 350 -7.12 4.96 26.32
N ASN A 351 -8.20 5.47 26.92
CA ASN A 351 -9.54 5.51 26.31
C ASN A 351 -9.85 6.87 25.65
N GLY A 352 -9.00 7.87 25.84
CA GLY A 352 -9.12 9.22 25.30
C GLY A 352 -8.05 9.54 24.26
N THR A 353 -7.33 10.65 24.45
CA THR A 353 -6.23 11.06 23.57
C THR A 353 -4.94 11.24 24.35
N LEU A 354 -3.88 10.53 23.95
CA LEU A 354 -2.50 10.81 24.35
C LEU A 354 -1.83 11.57 23.20
N THR A 355 -1.39 12.81 23.46
CA THR A 355 -0.87 13.72 22.42
C THR A 355 0.39 14.48 22.81
N ALA A 356 1.10 14.96 21.79
CA ALA A 356 2.18 15.93 21.87
C ALA A 356 1.94 17.03 20.83
N SER A 357 2.14 18.31 21.16
CA SER A 357 1.79 19.40 20.23
C SER A 357 2.56 19.41 18.93
N SER A 358 1.98 20.12 17.95
CA SER A 358 2.49 20.39 16.60
C SER A 358 3.88 21.04 16.51
N THR A 359 4.46 21.46 17.62
CA THR A 359 5.71 22.22 17.69
C THR A 359 6.91 21.39 18.16
N GLY A 360 6.76 20.06 18.33
CA GLY A 360 7.88 19.13 18.59
C GLY A 360 8.01 18.67 20.03
N GLY A 361 6.89 18.34 20.70
CA GLY A 361 6.91 17.56 21.93
C GLY A 361 6.98 16.04 21.67
N SER A 362 7.44 15.27 22.64
CA SER A 362 7.60 13.81 22.56
C SER A 362 7.26 13.11 23.87
N TYR A 363 7.03 11.80 23.81
CA TYR A 363 6.86 10.96 24.99
C TYR A 363 7.55 9.60 24.83
N SER A 364 8.14 9.11 25.92
CA SER A 364 8.69 7.75 26.04
C SER A 364 7.75 6.87 26.85
N ILE A 365 7.41 5.73 26.27
CA ILE A 365 6.64 4.68 26.91
C ILE A 365 7.63 3.64 27.43
N ASN A 366 7.94 3.78 28.72
CA ASN A 366 8.90 2.94 29.44
C ASN A 366 8.20 1.93 30.37
N GLY A 367 6.87 1.98 30.41
CA GLY A 367 6.06 1.08 31.22
C GLY A 367 5.83 -0.29 30.58
N PRO A 368 5.39 -1.26 31.39
CA PRO A 368 5.24 -2.64 30.95
C PRO A 368 4.10 -2.85 29.96
N SER A 369 3.10 -1.95 29.90
CA SER A 369 1.95 -2.11 29.01
C SER A 369 1.32 -0.78 28.55
N LEU A 370 0.86 -0.75 27.29
CA LEU A 370 -0.03 0.27 26.74
C LEU A 370 -1.29 -0.42 26.17
N VAL A 371 -2.45 -0.15 26.77
CA VAL A 371 -3.76 -0.46 26.20
C VAL A 371 -4.32 0.81 25.56
N ASN A 372 -4.32 0.87 24.23
CA ASN A 372 -4.83 2.01 23.47
C ASN A 372 -6.22 1.68 22.89
N ASN A 373 -7.27 2.24 23.47
CA ASN A 373 -8.65 2.18 22.97
C ASN A 373 -9.08 3.51 22.32
N GLY A 374 -8.31 4.58 22.50
CA GLY A 374 -8.55 5.91 21.93
C GLY A 374 -7.55 6.25 20.84
N THR A 375 -6.91 7.41 20.96
CA THR A 375 -5.93 7.92 19.98
C THR A 375 -4.58 8.17 20.64
N VAL A 376 -3.51 7.69 20.02
CA VAL A 376 -2.12 8.05 20.32
C VAL A 376 -1.60 8.85 19.14
N THR A 377 -1.28 10.12 19.36
CA THR A 377 -0.78 11.03 18.32
C THR A 377 0.38 11.86 18.86
N ALA A 378 1.26 12.36 18.01
CA ALA A 378 2.37 13.21 18.39
C ALA A 378 2.90 13.88 17.14
N ALA A 379 3.16 15.18 17.15
CA ALA A 379 3.87 15.80 16.03
C ALA A 379 5.39 15.60 16.10
N GLY A 380 5.94 15.44 17.30
CA GLY A 380 7.28 14.91 17.50
C GLY A 380 7.28 13.39 17.55
N ASP A 381 8.19 12.84 18.35
CA ASP A 381 8.49 11.41 18.38
C ASP A 381 7.75 10.68 19.50
N VAL A 382 7.38 9.43 19.25
CA VAL A 382 6.95 8.46 20.26
C VAL A 382 8.05 7.42 20.43
N TYR A 383 8.54 7.25 21.65
CA TYR A 383 9.60 6.30 21.95
C TYR A 383 9.06 5.08 22.69
N PHE A 384 9.52 3.90 22.28
CA PHE A 384 9.40 2.66 23.06
C PHE A 384 10.81 2.19 23.41
N ASP A 385 11.29 2.57 24.61
CA ASP A 385 12.68 2.35 25.02
C ASP A 385 12.86 1.15 25.96
N SER A 386 11.78 0.43 26.27
CA SER A 386 11.76 -0.64 27.25
C SER A 386 11.01 -1.88 26.75
N ILE A 387 10.78 -2.86 27.63
CA ILE A 387 9.89 -3.99 27.34
C ILE A 387 8.45 -3.53 27.57
N THR A 388 7.67 -3.41 26.49
CA THR A 388 6.29 -2.92 26.54
C THR A 388 5.35 -3.81 25.75
N SER A 389 4.25 -4.26 26.37
CA SER A 389 3.15 -4.89 25.63
C SER A 389 2.17 -3.86 25.10
N ILE A 390 1.77 -3.93 23.82
CA ILE A 390 0.76 -3.04 23.22
C ILE A 390 -0.51 -3.79 22.85
N SER A 391 -1.68 -3.18 23.10
CA SER A 391 -2.99 -3.77 22.79
C SER A 391 -4.07 -2.69 22.59
N GLY A 392 -5.26 -3.12 22.19
CA GLY A 392 -6.44 -2.28 22.03
C GLY A 392 -6.76 -1.96 20.57
N SER A 393 -7.93 -1.36 20.35
CA SER A 393 -8.47 -1.04 19.01
C SER A 393 -8.24 0.40 18.57
N GLY A 394 -7.55 1.19 19.40
CA GLY A 394 -7.30 2.61 19.17
C GLY A 394 -6.32 2.87 18.02
N ALA A 395 -6.37 4.09 17.49
CA ALA A 395 -5.50 4.52 16.40
C ALA A 395 -4.15 5.01 16.93
N PHE A 396 -3.08 4.67 16.20
CA PHE A 396 -1.75 5.28 16.38
C PHE A 396 -1.43 6.14 15.16
N THR A 397 -1.41 7.46 15.35
CA THR A 397 -1.14 8.43 14.28
C THR A 397 0.00 9.43 14.61
N PRO A 398 1.14 9.00 15.18
CA PRO A 398 2.25 9.91 15.44
C PRO A 398 2.98 10.29 14.15
N SER A 399 3.74 11.38 14.18
CA SER A 399 4.63 11.74 13.07
C SER A 399 5.75 10.71 12.94
N VAL A 400 6.43 10.44 14.05
CA VAL A 400 7.57 9.54 14.15
C VAL A 400 7.40 8.60 15.32
N THR A 401 7.84 7.35 15.17
CA THR A 401 7.96 6.39 16.27
C THR A 401 9.29 5.69 16.22
N LEU A 402 9.97 5.66 17.36
CA LEU A 402 11.30 5.07 17.51
C LEU A 402 11.22 3.95 18.55
N VAL A 403 11.62 2.75 18.15
CA VAL A 403 11.59 1.57 19.01
C VAL A 403 13.01 1.13 19.25
N SER A 404 13.51 1.37 20.46
CA SER A 404 14.82 0.88 20.93
C SER A 404 14.69 -0.31 21.89
N GLY A 405 13.51 -0.49 22.49
CA GLY A 405 13.16 -1.62 23.37
C GLY A 405 12.43 -2.77 22.67
N ASN A 406 11.76 -3.62 23.45
CA ASN A 406 11.03 -4.80 22.97
C ASN A 406 9.51 -4.58 23.09
N VAL A 407 8.86 -4.36 21.96
CA VAL A 407 7.42 -4.12 21.87
C VAL A 407 6.70 -5.41 21.47
N THR A 408 5.84 -5.94 22.33
CA THR A 408 5.04 -7.14 22.04
C THR A 408 3.56 -6.81 21.86
N MET A 409 2.98 -7.20 20.74
CA MET A 409 1.55 -7.02 20.47
C MET A 409 0.70 -8.11 21.16
N LEU A 410 -0.39 -7.71 21.80
CA LEU A 410 -1.39 -8.63 22.38
C LEU A 410 -2.73 -8.62 21.61
N SER A 411 -2.86 -7.75 20.61
CA SER A 411 -4.00 -7.69 19.69
C SER A 411 -3.52 -7.20 18.32
N ASN A 412 -4.41 -7.20 17.32
CA ASN A 412 -4.16 -6.48 16.07
C ASN A 412 -3.99 -4.98 16.36
N ILE A 413 -3.04 -4.33 15.69
CA ILE A 413 -2.75 -2.91 15.86
C ILE A 413 -2.70 -2.24 14.50
N THR A 414 -3.30 -1.06 14.39
CA THR A 414 -3.24 -0.22 13.19
C THR A 414 -2.40 1.02 13.47
N TYR A 415 -1.40 1.24 12.63
CA TYR A 415 -0.48 2.36 12.66
C TYR A 415 -0.62 3.19 11.39
N SER A 416 -0.75 4.50 11.54
CA SER A 416 -0.90 5.48 10.46
C SER A 416 0.05 6.66 10.68
N PRO A 417 1.37 6.43 10.68
CA PRO A 417 2.33 7.47 10.97
C PRO A 417 2.38 8.49 9.82
N ALA A 418 2.63 9.76 10.15
CA ALA A 418 2.79 10.80 9.13
C ALA A 418 4.13 10.69 8.39
N SER A 419 5.18 10.24 9.09
CA SER A 419 6.52 10.05 8.55
C SER A 419 6.94 8.58 8.61
N TYR A 420 7.35 8.08 9.79
CA TYR A 420 7.88 6.72 9.89
C TYR A 420 7.77 6.12 11.30
N ILE A 421 7.74 4.79 11.35
CA ILE A 421 8.06 3.98 12.54
C ILE A 421 9.36 3.24 12.28
N SER A 422 10.33 3.31 13.19
CA SER A 422 11.66 2.71 13.02
C SER A 422 12.03 1.80 14.19
N MET A 423 12.42 0.58 13.88
CA MET A 423 13.12 -0.31 14.81
C MET A 423 14.60 0.07 14.80
N LEU A 424 15.06 0.68 15.89
CA LEU A 424 16.45 1.06 16.08
C LEU A 424 17.32 -0.16 16.37
N THR A 425 18.64 0.03 16.46
CA THR A 425 19.59 -1.03 16.86
C THR A 425 19.16 -1.68 18.18
N GLY A 426 18.89 -2.99 18.17
CA GLY A 426 18.42 -3.75 19.35
C GLY A 426 16.91 -3.67 19.60
N GLY A 427 16.19 -2.79 18.89
CA GLY A 427 14.74 -2.66 18.97
C GLY A 427 14.03 -3.83 18.31
N VAL A 428 12.99 -4.34 18.97
CA VAL A 428 12.19 -5.47 18.50
C VAL A 428 10.72 -5.11 18.49
N LEU A 429 10.06 -5.27 17.34
CA LEU A 429 8.61 -5.40 17.26
C LEU A 429 8.25 -6.88 17.15
N ASN A 430 7.50 -7.39 18.12
CA ASN A 430 6.98 -8.75 18.14
C ASN A 430 5.46 -8.76 17.92
N PRO A 431 4.97 -9.06 16.71
CA PRO A 431 3.55 -9.16 16.43
C PRO A 431 2.85 -10.29 17.20
N ASN A 432 3.58 -11.32 17.67
CA ASN A 432 3.05 -12.39 18.53
C ASN A 432 1.78 -13.07 17.97
N GLY A 433 1.79 -13.37 16.67
CA GLY A 433 0.66 -13.98 15.95
C GLY A 433 -0.43 -13.00 15.50
N ASN A 434 -0.37 -11.73 15.93
CA ASN A 434 -1.30 -10.69 15.52
C ASN A 434 -0.86 -10.02 14.20
N THR A 435 -1.74 -9.17 13.66
CA THR A 435 -1.43 -8.32 12.52
C THR A 435 -1.10 -6.89 12.94
N PHE A 436 0.11 -6.44 12.58
CA PHE A 436 0.51 -5.04 12.56
C PHE A 436 0.14 -4.43 11.20
N THR A 437 -0.86 -3.56 11.16
CA THR A 437 -1.32 -2.90 9.92
C THR A 437 -0.73 -1.51 9.82
N LEU A 438 0.02 -1.23 8.75
CA LEU A 438 0.56 0.07 8.42
C LEU A 438 -0.23 0.67 7.25
N THR A 439 -0.90 1.80 7.45
CA THR A 439 -1.77 2.43 6.44
C THR A 439 -1.13 3.62 5.73
N SER A 440 0.01 4.11 6.22
CA SER A 440 0.76 5.26 5.68
C SER A 440 2.19 5.25 6.20
N GLY A 441 3.03 6.16 5.67
CA GLY A 441 4.39 6.38 6.14
C GLY A 441 5.36 5.22 5.86
N ASN A 442 6.49 5.26 6.53
CA ASN A 442 7.58 4.31 6.33
C ASN A 442 7.78 3.39 7.54
N LEU A 443 8.08 2.12 7.30
CA LEU A 443 8.56 1.17 8.30
C LEU A 443 10.07 0.98 8.13
N GLY A 444 10.86 1.48 9.08
CA GLY A 444 12.30 1.35 9.13
C GLY A 444 12.77 0.21 10.03
N LEU A 445 13.78 -0.54 9.62
CA LEU A 445 14.58 -1.40 10.47
C LEU A 445 16.04 -1.02 10.28
N GLN A 446 16.68 -0.49 11.32
CA GLN A 446 18.11 -0.23 11.33
C GLN A 446 18.89 -1.54 11.48
N SER A 447 20.20 -1.50 11.24
CA SER A 447 21.08 -2.64 11.53
C SER A 447 20.90 -3.12 12.98
N GLY A 448 20.58 -4.41 13.18
CA GLY A 448 20.26 -4.98 14.49
C GLY A 448 18.81 -4.78 14.97
N GLY A 449 17.99 -4.03 14.24
CA GLY A 449 16.53 -3.93 14.47
C GLY A 449 15.79 -5.18 13.94
N MET A 450 14.72 -5.57 14.62
CA MET A 450 14.00 -6.81 14.33
C MET A 450 12.48 -6.63 14.31
N ILE A 451 11.84 -7.30 13.35
CA ILE A 451 10.42 -7.66 13.44
C ILE A 451 10.33 -9.18 13.54
N SER A 452 9.93 -9.71 14.69
CA SER A 452 9.97 -11.14 14.96
C SER A 452 8.75 -11.90 14.41
N SER A 453 8.84 -13.23 14.39
CA SER A 453 7.73 -14.14 14.12
C SER A 453 7.24 -14.79 15.44
N PRO A 454 6.00 -15.33 15.50
CA PRO A 454 4.96 -15.36 14.46
C PRO A 454 4.20 -14.04 14.33
N GLY A 455 3.47 -13.89 13.22
CA GLY A 455 2.54 -12.79 12.97
C GLY A 455 2.75 -12.13 11.60
N THR A 456 2.03 -11.05 11.36
CA THR A 456 1.92 -10.44 10.03
C THR A 456 2.11 -8.92 10.09
N VAL A 457 2.92 -8.39 9.19
CA VAL A 457 2.93 -6.98 8.82
C VAL A 457 2.04 -6.81 7.58
N ARG A 458 0.93 -6.10 7.74
CA ARG A 458 0.02 -5.75 6.65
C ARG A 458 0.27 -4.33 6.21
N THR A 459 0.40 -4.08 4.91
CA THR A 459 0.47 -2.72 4.35
C THR A 459 -0.79 -2.39 3.56
N GLN A 460 -1.20 -1.12 3.62
CA GLN A 460 -2.34 -0.55 2.88
C GLN A 460 -1.95 0.82 2.32
N ASN A 461 -2.60 1.24 1.24
CA ASN A 461 -2.28 2.48 0.52
C ASN A 461 -0.81 2.51 0.04
N THR A 462 -0.17 3.68 0.06
CA THR A 462 1.25 3.81 -0.28
C THR A 462 2.10 3.74 0.99
N VAL A 463 2.92 2.70 1.11
CA VAL A 463 3.82 2.47 2.25
C VAL A 463 5.22 2.19 1.75
N GLN A 464 6.23 2.66 2.48
CA GLN A 464 7.61 2.28 2.25
C GLN A 464 8.12 1.37 3.37
N ILE A 465 8.84 0.31 3.03
CA ILE A 465 9.57 -0.52 3.99
C ILE A 465 11.06 -0.39 3.69
N THR A 466 11.81 0.11 4.68
CA THR A 466 13.26 0.21 4.63
C THR A 466 13.86 -0.75 5.65
N ALA A 467 14.51 -1.83 5.20
CA ALA A 467 15.21 -2.75 6.10
C ALA A 467 16.70 -2.78 5.78
N GLU A 468 17.53 -2.34 6.73
CA GLU A 468 18.98 -2.23 6.57
C GLU A 468 19.69 -3.59 6.66
N THR A 469 20.92 -3.65 6.16
CA THR A 469 21.78 -4.83 6.23
C THR A 469 22.10 -5.11 7.69
N GLY A 470 21.86 -6.35 8.11
CA GLY A 470 21.96 -6.76 9.52
C GLY A 470 20.66 -6.61 10.31
N SER A 471 19.58 -6.08 9.73
CA SER A 471 18.23 -6.17 10.30
C SER A 471 17.61 -7.56 10.06
N ALA A 472 16.56 -7.88 10.84
CA ALA A 472 15.86 -9.16 10.75
C ALA A 472 14.34 -8.96 10.60
N PHE A 473 13.83 -9.11 9.37
CA PHE A 473 12.39 -9.07 9.08
C PHE A 473 11.83 -10.49 8.98
N ASN A 474 11.36 -11.04 10.10
CA ASN A 474 10.94 -12.44 10.22
C ASN A 474 9.42 -12.65 10.13
N ALA A 475 8.61 -11.62 10.39
CA ALA A 475 7.16 -11.69 10.25
C ALA A 475 6.73 -11.88 8.78
N ASN A 476 5.55 -12.47 8.58
CA ASN A 476 4.93 -12.51 7.26
C ASN A 476 4.58 -11.10 6.80
N VAL A 477 4.60 -10.85 5.50
CA VAL A 477 4.18 -9.58 4.89
C VAL A 477 2.95 -9.82 4.03
N VAL A 478 1.91 -9.01 4.22
CA VAL A 478 0.72 -8.98 3.36
C VAL A 478 0.56 -7.57 2.80
N VAL A 479 0.75 -7.42 1.49
CA VAL A 479 0.42 -6.18 0.78
C VAL A 479 -1.06 -6.24 0.41
N ASN A 480 -1.90 -5.61 1.23
CA ASN A 480 -3.35 -5.79 1.18
C ASN A 480 -4.04 -4.87 0.17
N THR A 481 -3.66 -3.59 0.13
CA THR A 481 -4.13 -2.62 -0.86
C THR A 481 -3.02 -1.64 -1.22
N GLY A 482 -3.16 -0.98 -2.37
CA GLY A 482 -2.24 0.08 -2.79
C GLY A 482 -0.87 -0.42 -3.22
N HIS A 483 0.17 0.30 -2.83
CA HIS A 483 1.54 0.13 -3.31
C HIS A 483 2.56 0.09 -2.16
N THR A 484 3.31 -0.99 -2.04
CA THR A 484 4.41 -1.10 -1.05
C THR A 484 5.77 -1.04 -1.73
N ASN A 485 6.57 -0.03 -1.38
CA ASN A 485 7.93 0.14 -1.86
C ASN A 485 8.94 -0.46 -0.87
N PHE A 486 9.72 -1.45 -1.29
CA PHE A 486 10.89 -1.88 -0.53
C PHE A 486 12.13 -1.10 -0.97
N ARG A 487 12.91 -0.64 0.01
CA ARG A 487 14.08 0.21 -0.19
C ARG A 487 15.18 -0.15 0.81
N HIS A 488 16.43 0.02 0.42
CA HIS A 488 17.57 -0.02 1.34
C HIS A 488 18.51 1.14 1.04
N ASP A 489 18.84 2.00 2.02
CA ASP A 489 19.55 3.27 1.78
C ASP A 489 21.09 3.24 1.86
N ILE A 490 21.66 2.13 2.33
CA ILE A 490 23.11 1.98 2.56
C ILE A 490 23.67 0.82 1.72
N SER A 491 24.91 0.87 1.23
CA SER A 491 25.53 -0.29 0.54
C SER A 491 25.66 -1.50 1.50
N PRO A 492 25.39 -2.76 1.11
CA PRO A 492 25.21 -3.30 -0.25
C PRO A 492 23.79 -3.19 -0.85
N PHE A 493 22.90 -2.39 -0.24
CA PHE A 493 21.55 -2.13 -0.72
C PHE A 493 20.63 -3.38 -0.82
N GLU A 494 20.79 -4.34 0.09
CA GLU A 494 20.04 -5.60 0.11
C GLU A 494 18.94 -5.60 1.17
N THR A 495 17.67 -5.64 0.76
CA THR A 495 16.54 -5.85 1.66
C THR A 495 16.22 -7.34 1.77
N LYS A 496 16.11 -7.90 2.98
CA LYS A 496 15.87 -9.33 3.21
C LYS A 496 14.58 -9.56 3.98
N LEU A 497 13.68 -10.37 3.42
CA LEU A 497 12.44 -10.82 4.06
C LEU A 497 12.51 -12.32 4.32
N TYR A 498 12.37 -12.72 5.58
CA TYR A 498 12.41 -14.13 5.98
C TYR A 498 11.02 -14.76 6.15
N GLY A 499 10.00 -13.94 6.45
CA GLY A 499 8.61 -14.39 6.46
C GLY A 499 8.02 -14.54 5.06
N ASN A 500 6.83 -15.16 4.98
CA ASN A 500 6.12 -15.32 3.72
C ASN A 500 5.63 -13.96 3.20
N LEU A 501 5.61 -13.79 1.88
CA LEU A 501 5.10 -12.58 1.22
C LEU A 501 3.81 -12.91 0.46
N THR A 502 2.73 -12.19 0.76
CA THR A 502 1.47 -12.24 0.01
C THR A 502 1.15 -10.87 -0.56
N ILE A 503 0.77 -10.81 -1.83
CA ILE A 503 0.32 -9.59 -2.51
C ILE A 503 -1.12 -9.85 -2.95
N ASP A 504 -2.06 -9.08 -2.40
CA ASP A 504 -3.49 -9.26 -2.65
C ASP A 504 -3.90 -8.71 -4.04
N PRO A 505 -5.05 -9.16 -4.57
CA PRO A 505 -5.58 -8.64 -5.84
C PRO A 505 -5.70 -7.11 -5.85
N GLY A 506 -5.22 -6.49 -6.93
CA GLY A 506 -5.22 -5.02 -7.08
C GLY A 506 -4.13 -4.29 -6.28
N ALA A 507 -3.40 -4.98 -5.40
CA ALA A 507 -2.26 -4.42 -4.70
C ALA A 507 -0.97 -4.61 -5.51
N SER A 508 0.07 -3.84 -5.17
CA SER A 508 1.35 -3.91 -5.85
C SER A 508 2.54 -3.72 -4.92
N ILE A 509 3.65 -4.34 -5.29
CA ILE A 509 4.94 -4.21 -4.61
C ILE A 509 5.98 -3.70 -5.60
N ASN A 510 6.88 -2.84 -5.12
CA ASN A 510 8.07 -2.42 -5.85
C ASN A 510 9.32 -2.89 -5.10
N GLY A 511 9.99 -3.92 -5.63
CA GLY A 511 11.24 -4.44 -5.09
C GLY A 511 12.45 -3.66 -5.59
N GLY A 512 12.75 -2.50 -5.01
CA GLY A 512 13.93 -1.71 -5.39
C GLY A 512 13.61 -0.49 -6.26
N ALA A 513 13.00 0.53 -5.64
CA ALA A 513 12.58 1.76 -6.31
C ALA A 513 13.72 2.61 -6.94
N ILE A 514 14.98 2.24 -6.76
CA ILE A 514 16.19 2.94 -7.21
C ILE A 514 17.22 1.89 -7.67
N SER A 515 18.06 2.26 -8.64
CA SER A 515 19.17 1.42 -9.16
C SER A 515 20.02 0.78 -8.07
N GLY A 516 20.31 -0.52 -8.22
CA GLY A 516 21.23 -1.27 -7.37
C GLY A 516 20.66 -1.72 -6.02
N ARG A 517 19.34 -1.70 -5.83
CA ARG A 517 18.69 -2.09 -4.56
C ARG A 517 17.87 -3.36 -4.73
N ASP A 518 18.27 -4.44 -4.09
CA ASP A 518 17.70 -5.77 -4.29
C ASP A 518 16.75 -6.15 -3.16
N LEU A 519 15.66 -6.86 -3.50
CA LEU A 519 14.74 -7.47 -2.55
C LEU A 519 14.87 -8.99 -2.61
N PHE A 520 15.37 -9.58 -1.52
CA PHE A 520 15.47 -11.02 -1.33
C PHE A 520 14.32 -11.52 -0.46
N VAL A 521 13.54 -12.46 -0.98
CA VAL A 521 12.43 -13.09 -0.24
C VAL A 521 12.74 -14.55 0.01
N TYR A 522 13.06 -14.89 1.26
CA TYR A 522 13.37 -16.25 1.70
C TYR A 522 12.12 -17.05 2.10
N GLY A 523 11.03 -16.37 2.45
CA GLY A 523 9.74 -17.01 2.65
C GLY A 523 9.04 -17.38 1.35
N ASN A 524 7.94 -18.12 1.45
CA ASN A 524 7.08 -18.43 0.30
C ASN A 524 6.42 -17.15 -0.22
N VAL A 525 6.25 -17.06 -1.54
CA VAL A 525 5.64 -15.91 -2.19
C VAL A 525 4.31 -16.30 -2.83
N THR A 526 3.27 -15.51 -2.58
CA THR A 526 1.96 -15.58 -3.25
C THR A 526 1.68 -14.24 -3.89
N ASN A 527 1.70 -14.17 -5.22
CA ASN A 527 1.42 -12.97 -5.98
C ASN A 527 0.03 -13.04 -6.63
N ASN A 528 -0.97 -12.37 -6.06
CA ASN A 528 -2.28 -12.17 -6.69
C ASN A 528 -2.45 -10.76 -7.28
N GLY A 529 -1.47 -9.88 -7.09
CA GLY A 529 -1.47 -8.49 -7.54
C GLY A 529 -0.41 -8.24 -8.60
N THR A 530 0.39 -7.18 -8.42
CA THR A 530 1.49 -6.83 -9.33
C THR A 530 2.83 -6.75 -8.60
N ILE A 531 3.82 -7.51 -9.07
CA ILE A 531 5.23 -7.30 -8.73
C ILE A 531 5.83 -6.39 -9.79
N SER A 532 6.28 -5.21 -9.38
CA SER A 532 7.07 -4.31 -10.21
C SER A 532 8.43 -4.04 -9.60
N VAL A 533 9.34 -3.54 -10.42
CA VAL A 533 10.59 -2.90 -9.99
C VAL A 533 10.80 -1.71 -10.91
N SER A 534 11.00 -0.51 -10.36
CA SER A 534 11.10 0.72 -11.16
C SER A 534 12.37 0.72 -12.04
N SER A 535 12.38 1.62 -13.04
CA SER A 535 13.36 1.71 -14.15
C SER A 535 14.81 2.04 -13.76
N GLY A 536 15.21 1.85 -12.51
CA GLY A 536 16.56 2.09 -12.02
C GLY A 536 17.47 0.87 -12.03
N GLY A 537 16.96 -0.37 -11.91
CA GLY A 537 17.81 -1.59 -11.87
C GLY A 537 18.04 -2.18 -10.47
N GLY A 538 16.98 -2.29 -9.67
CA GLY A 538 16.91 -3.27 -8.57
C GLY A 538 16.39 -4.62 -9.06
N ASN A 539 16.60 -5.68 -8.29
CA ASN A 539 16.11 -7.02 -8.60
C ASN A 539 15.12 -7.52 -7.55
N PHE A 540 14.13 -8.29 -7.98
CA PHE A 540 13.31 -9.12 -7.09
C PHE A 540 13.84 -10.55 -7.16
N ILE A 541 14.29 -11.08 -6.02
CA ILE A 541 14.93 -12.40 -5.93
C ILE A 541 14.11 -13.33 -5.04
N VAL A 542 13.60 -14.40 -5.63
CA VAL A 542 12.93 -15.48 -4.90
C VAL A 542 13.97 -16.47 -4.38
N LYS A 543 14.02 -16.58 -3.06
CA LYS A 543 14.79 -17.57 -2.30
C LYS A 543 13.90 -18.51 -1.46
N GLY A 544 12.58 -18.40 -1.62
CA GLY A 544 11.58 -19.27 -1.00
C GLY A 544 11.34 -20.57 -1.76
N ALA A 545 10.75 -21.54 -1.07
CA ALA A 545 10.45 -22.86 -1.60
C ALA A 545 9.28 -22.86 -2.60
N SER A 546 8.37 -21.88 -2.53
CA SER A 546 7.28 -21.72 -3.49
C SER A 546 7.08 -20.27 -3.94
N PHE A 547 6.71 -20.11 -5.21
CA PHE A 547 6.24 -18.87 -5.81
C PHE A 547 4.94 -19.16 -6.56
N ASP A 548 3.81 -18.81 -5.94
CA ASP A 548 2.48 -18.92 -6.56
C ASP A 548 2.11 -17.60 -7.22
N ASN A 549 2.15 -17.55 -8.55
CA ASN A 549 1.91 -16.36 -9.35
C ASN A 549 0.55 -16.43 -10.03
N ASN A 550 -0.43 -15.75 -9.46
CA ASN A 550 -1.76 -15.54 -10.06
C ASN A 550 -1.91 -14.13 -10.66
N GLY A 551 -0.97 -13.24 -10.38
CA GLY A 551 -0.93 -11.85 -10.82
C GLY A 551 0.05 -11.58 -11.97
N ILE A 552 0.60 -10.37 -11.98
CA ILE A 552 1.53 -9.88 -13.01
C ILE A 552 2.92 -9.69 -12.40
N VAL A 553 3.96 -10.16 -13.09
CA VAL A 553 5.37 -9.81 -12.83
C VAL A 553 5.85 -8.90 -13.94
N ASN A 554 6.03 -7.61 -13.64
CA ASN A 554 6.42 -6.58 -14.59
C ASN A 554 7.53 -5.69 -14.00
N THR A 555 8.73 -6.24 -13.94
CA THR A 555 9.92 -5.54 -13.45
C THR A 555 10.65 -4.88 -14.61
N ALA A 556 11.15 -3.65 -14.43
CA ALA A 556 11.96 -3.00 -15.46
C ALA A 556 13.31 -3.70 -15.67
N GLY A 557 13.86 -4.32 -14.61
CA GLY A 557 15.00 -5.25 -14.67
C GLY A 557 14.55 -6.71 -14.77
N ASN A 558 15.45 -7.64 -14.45
CA ASN A 558 15.17 -9.08 -14.44
C ASN A 558 14.47 -9.52 -13.14
N PHE A 559 13.73 -10.62 -13.21
CA PHE A 559 13.17 -11.32 -12.05
C PHE A 559 13.97 -12.59 -11.79
N TYR A 560 14.42 -12.84 -10.56
CA TYR A 560 15.36 -13.94 -10.27
C TYR A 560 14.74 -15.04 -9.42
N PHE A 561 15.02 -16.28 -9.80
CA PHE A 561 14.96 -17.45 -8.93
C PHE A 561 16.38 -17.84 -8.53
N ASP A 562 16.64 -17.99 -7.23
CA ASP A 562 17.98 -18.22 -6.70
C ASP A 562 18.02 -19.35 -5.65
N THR A 563 17.11 -20.31 -5.78
CA THR A 563 17.02 -21.52 -4.94
C THR A 563 16.18 -22.60 -5.61
N THR A 564 15.95 -23.71 -4.91
CA THR A 564 14.89 -24.67 -5.27
C THR A 564 13.51 -24.07 -5.02
N THR A 565 12.72 -23.87 -6.09
CA THR A 565 11.41 -23.21 -6.01
C THR A 565 10.36 -23.95 -6.85
N ALA A 566 9.18 -24.19 -6.28
CA ALA A 566 7.99 -24.58 -7.03
C ALA A 566 7.27 -23.33 -7.56
N LEU A 567 7.15 -23.20 -8.88
CA LEU A 567 6.46 -22.09 -9.55
C LEU A 567 5.05 -22.53 -9.96
N SER A 568 4.01 -21.98 -9.33
CA SER A 568 2.59 -22.29 -9.62
C SER A 568 1.78 -21.03 -9.92
N GLY A 569 0.49 -21.18 -10.23
CA GLY A 569 -0.44 -20.09 -10.53
C GLY A 569 -0.71 -19.89 -12.03
N GLY A 570 -1.64 -18.98 -12.35
CA GLY A 570 -2.07 -18.67 -13.72
C GLY A 570 -1.61 -17.32 -14.28
N GLY A 571 -0.78 -16.61 -13.52
CA GLY A 571 -0.30 -15.26 -13.80
C GLY A 571 0.76 -15.19 -14.90
N SER A 572 1.13 -13.96 -15.26
CA SER A 572 2.06 -13.68 -16.36
C SER A 572 3.37 -13.05 -15.90
N PHE A 573 4.44 -13.34 -16.64
CA PHE A 573 5.69 -12.59 -16.56
C PHE A 573 5.83 -11.74 -17.82
N LEU A 574 5.85 -10.42 -17.65
CA LEU A 574 6.11 -9.45 -18.71
C LEU A 574 7.61 -9.09 -18.82
N THR A 575 8.42 -9.63 -17.92
CA THR A 575 9.87 -9.44 -17.83
C THR A 575 10.64 -10.76 -17.95
N HIS A 576 11.96 -10.66 -18.08
CA HIS A 576 12.89 -11.79 -18.15
C HIS A 576 12.95 -12.51 -16.80
N ALA A 577 12.63 -13.81 -16.79
CA ALA A 577 12.85 -14.67 -15.64
C ALA A 577 14.25 -15.29 -15.72
N VAL A 578 15.08 -15.06 -14.70
CA VAL A 578 16.46 -15.54 -14.62
C VAL A 578 16.56 -16.62 -13.55
N PHE A 579 17.07 -17.78 -13.93
CA PHE A 579 17.36 -18.92 -13.06
C PHE A 579 18.87 -18.91 -12.81
N THR A 580 19.29 -18.57 -11.59
CA THR A 580 20.72 -18.51 -11.23
C THR A 580 21.34 -19.92 -11.20
N GLY A 581 22.65 -20.01 -10.98
CA GLY A 581 23.34 -21.29 -10.82
C GLY A 581 22.91 -22.12 -9.61
N LEU A 582 22.17 -21.53 -8.66
CA LEU A 582 21.61 -22.20 -7.50
C LEU A 582 20.13 -22.57 -7.70
N ALA A 583 19.52 -22.12 -8.79
CA ALA A 583 18.10 -22.29 -9.04
C ALA A 583 17.77 -23.71 -9.48
N ASN A 584 16.79 -24.32 -8.84
CA ASN A 584 16.17 -25.57 -9.29
C ASN A 584 14.66 -25.40 -9.28
N VAL A 585 14.13 -24.87 -10.39
CA VAL A 585 12.73 -24.46 -10.47
C VAL A 585 11.89 -25.53 -11.15
N THR A 586 10.79 -25.92 -10.51
CA THR A 586 9.79 -26.82 -11.09
C THR A 586 8.52 -26.05 -11.41
N LEU A 587 8.08 -26.12 -12.66
CA LEU A 587 6.83 -25.53 -13.11
C LEU A 587 5.66 -26.42 -12.69
N GLY A 588 4.81 -25.92 -11.80
CA GLY A 588 3.64 -26.59 -11.23
C GLY A 588 2.33 -26.34 -11.99
N THR A 589 2.27 -25.34 -12.87
CA THR A 589 1.09 -24.96 -13.68
C THR A 589 1.51 -24.33 -15.01
N THR A 590 0.58 -24.21 -15.95
CA THR A 590 0.81 -23.48 -17.20
C THR A 590 1.09 -22.01 -16.93
N HIS A 591 2.11 -21.44 -17.57
CA HIS A 591 2.49 -20.05 -17.41
C HIS A 591 2.74 -19.33 -18.74
N GLN A 592 2.36 -18.05 -18.79
CA GLN A 592 2.80 -17.11 -19.80
C GLN A 592 4.04 -16.37 -19.28
N MET A 593 5.16 -16.51 -19.97
CA MET A 593 6.41 -15.82 -19.66
C MET A 593 6.86 -14.96 -20.84
N HIS A 594 7.58 -13.88 -20.54
CA HIS A 594 8.21 -13.08 -21.58
C HIS A 594 9.39 -13.85 -22.15
N SER A 595 10.35 -14.20 -21.29
CA SER A 595 11.53 -15.01 -21.62
C SER A 595 12.09 -15.67 -20.37
N ILE A 596 12.93 -16.69 -20.59
CA ILE A 596 13.67 -17.42 -19.59
C ILE A 596 15.18 -17.38 -19.88
N ASN A 597 15.97 -17.10 -18.86
CA ASN A 597 17.42 -17.19 -18.90
C ASN A 597 17.92 -18.17 -17.83
N ILE A 598 18.42 -19.33 -18.25
CA ILE A 598 18.91 -20.37 -17.34
C ILE A 598 20.43 -20.33 -17.32
N ASN A 599 21.00 -19.82 -16.24
CA ASN A 599 22.45 -19.73 -16.06
C ASN A 599 23.08 -21.10 -15.80
N ALA A 600 24.38 -21.23 -16.04
CA ALA A 600 25.13 -22.44 -15.75
C ALA A 600 24.92 -22.90 -14.29
N GLY A 601 24.59 -24.18 -14.11
CA GLY A 601 24.20 -24.78 -12.82
C GLY A 601 22.70 -24.71 -12.51
N GLY A 602 21.97 -23.75 -13.11
CA GLY A 602 20.54 -23.61 -12.95
C GLY A 602 19.75 -24.70 -13.69
N LEU A 603 18.62 -25.11 -13.11
CA LEU A 603 17.71 -26.11 -13.67
C LEU A 603 16.29 -25.56 -13.74
N PHE A 604 15.62 -25.79 -14.86
CA PHE A 604 14.19 -25.52 -15.03
C PHE A 604 13.45 -26.73 -15.56
N ASN A 605 12.55 -27.29 -14.76
CA ASN A 605 11.75 -28.46 -15.11
C ASN A 605 10.32 -28.05 -15.45
N ILE A 606 9.94 -28.21 -16.72
CA ILE A 606 8.59 -27.92 -17.23
C ILE A 606 7.80 -29.19 -17.56
N SER A 607 8.19 -30.34 -17.01
CA SER A 607 7.61 -31.62 -17.39
C SER A 607 6.09 -31.64 -17.23
N ASN A 608 5.38 -32.14 -18.24
CA ASN A 608 3.92 -32.20 -18.32
C ASN A 608 3.21 -30.83 -18.22
N ARG A 609 3.91 -29.72 -18.41
CA ARG A 609 3.35 -28.37 -18.38
C ARG A 609 3.41 -27.68 -19.72
N TRP A 610 2.69 -26.57 -19.81
CA TRP A 610 2.69 -25.70 -20.97
C TRP A 610 3.39 -24.39 -20.63
N LEU A 611 4.49 -24.11 -21.30
CA LEU A 611 5.23 -22.85 -21.19
C LEU A 611 4.97 -22.01 -22.44
N LYS A 612 4.45 -20.80 -22.27
CA LYS A 612 4.19 -19.84 -23.36
C LYS A 612 5.16 -18.67 -23.28
N LEU A 613 5.63 -18.19 -24.43
CA LEU A 613 6.78 -17.29 -24.53
C LEU A 613 6.58 -16.17 -25.54
N THR A 614 6.80 -14.92 -25.14
CA THR A 614 6.50 -13.75 -26.00
C THR A 614 7.71 -12.93 -26.48
N ALA A 615 8.89 -13.04 -25.88
CA ALA A 615 10.06 -12.26 -26.30
C ALA A 615 10.58 -12.68 -27.68
N SER A 616 11.34 -11.84 -28.38
CA SER A 616 11.93 -12.21 -29.68
C SER A 616 12.96 -13.33 -29.58
N ASN A 617 13.69 -13.42 -28.45
CA ASN A 617 14.61 -14.51 -28.13
C ASN A 617 14.22 -15.12 -26.77
N PRO A 618 13.19 -15.98 -26.73
CA PRO A 618 12.59 -16.38 -25.46
C PRO A 618 13.42 -17.22 -24.52
N ILE A 619 14.30 -18.07 -25.04
CA ILE A 619 15.05 -19.01 -24.24
C ILE A 619 16.52 -18.76 -24.48
N THR A 620 17.23 -18.44 -23.41
CA THR A 620 18.68 -18.48 -23.32
C THR A 620 19.03 -19.48 -22.23
N ALA A 621 19.73 -20.56 -22.55
CA ALA A 621 20.11 -21.55 -21.53
C ALA A 621 21.58 -21.98 -21.67
N THR A 622 22.32 -21.76 -20.59
CA THR A 622 23.62 -22.39 -20.32
C THR A 622 23.53 -23.44 -19.21
N GLY A 623 22.42 -23.45 -18.46
CA GLY A 623 22.01 -24.53 -17.56
C GLY A 623 21.04 -25.54 -18.21
N GLY A 624 20.38 -26.35 -17.39
CA GLY A 624 19.51 -27.44 -17.84
C GLY A 624 18.03 -27.05 -17.94
N ILE A 625 17.36 -27.48 -19.02
CA ILE A 625 15.90 -27.43 -19.16
C ILE A 625 15.35 -28.83 -19.42
N THR A 626 14.34 -29.24 -18.64
CA THR A 626 13.65 -30.53 -18.82
C THR A 626 12.26 -30.32 -19.41
N THR A 627 11.99 -30.93 -20.57
CA THR A 627 10.79 -30.67 -21.38
C THR A 627 9.88 -31.90 -21.53
N THR A 628 10.11 -32.99 -20.79
CA THR A 628 9.37 -34.26 -20.95
C THR A 628 7.87 -34.09 -20.83
N GLY A 629 7.09 -34.50 -21.84
CA GLY A 629 5.63 -34.36 -21.84
C GLY A 629 5.11 -32.91 -21.89
N SER A 630 5.99 -31.91 -22.03
CA SER A 630 5.64 -30.50 -22.03
C SER A 630 5.24 -29.97 -23.41
N THR A 631 4.59 -28.81 -23.41
CA THR A 631 4.40 -27.97 -24.60
C THR A 631 5.16 -26.66 -24.42
N VAL A 632 6.08 -26.35 -25.32
CA VAL A 632 6.69 -25.01 -25.42
C VAL A 632 6.05 -24.27 -26.58
N GLU A 633 5.45 -23.12 -26.30
CA GLU A 633 4.74 -22.30 -27.27
C GLU A 633 5.40 -20.95 -27.46
N TYR A 634 5.68 -20.62 -28.72
CA TYR A 634 6.17 -19.31 -29.16
C TYR A 634 4.98 -18.49 -29.64
N ASN A 635 4.55 -17.51 -28.84
CA ASN A 635 3.34 -16.71 -29.05
C ASN A 635 3.55 -15.19 -28.90
N GLY A 636 4.73 -14.70 -29.29
CA GLY A 636 5.03 -13.27 -29.32
C GLY A 636 4.24 -12.50 -30.37
N THR A 637 4.22 -11.17 -30.25
CA THR A 637 3.63 -10.27 -31.25
C THR A 637 4.63 -9.91 -32.35
N SER A 638 5.92 -9.88 -32.03
CA SER A 638 7.03 -9.74 -32.97
C SER A 638 7.59 -11.09 -33.39
N GLY A 639 8.36 -11.14 -34.48
CA GLY A 639 9.04 -12.36 -34.91
C GLY A 639 9.94 -12.95 -33.81
N GLN A 640 9.91 -14.28 -33.68
CA GLN A 640 10.67 -14.99 -32.64
C GLN A 640 11.76 -15.89 -33.23
N THR A 641 12.76 -16.21 -32.42
CA THR A 641 13.85 -17.12 -32.80
C THR A 641 14.01 -18.24 -31.78
N ILE A 642 14.08 -19.48 -32.26
CA ILE A 642 14.52 -20.64 -31.49
C ILE A 642 16.05 -20.68 -31.57
N SER A 643 16.68 -20.00 -30.61
CA SER A 643 18.11 -19.72 -30.63
C SER A 643 18.96 -20.66 -29.78
N THR A 644 18.45 -21.18 -28.66
CA THR A 644 19.22 -22.05 -27.77
C THR A 644 19.41 -23.45 -28.36
N SER A 645 20.67 -23.93 -28.40
CA SER A 645 21.02 -25.26 -28.86
C SER A 645 20.83 -26.32 -27.76
N GLY A 646 20.77 -27.60 -28.14
CA GLY A 646 20.72 -28.72 -27.18
C GLY A 646 19.35 -28.96 -26.51
N ILE A 647 18.35 -28.11 -26.76
CA ILE A 647 16.98 -28.36 -26.30
C ILE A 647 16.31 -29.39 -27.20
N THR A 648 15.90 -30.50 -26.59
CA THR A 648 14.93 -31.43 -27.20
C THR A 648 13.54 -31.03 -26.73
N TYR A 649 12.63 -30.71 -27.65
CA TYR A 649 11.26 -30.36 -27.30
C TYR A 649 10.40 -31.63 -27.24
N SER A 650 9.50 -31.73 -26.25
CA SER A 650 8.45 -32.75 -26.32
C SER A 650 7.41 -32.32 -27.36
N LYS A 651 6.64 -31.26 -27.07
CA LYS A 651 5.82 -30.56 -28.06
C LYS A 651 6.32 -29.14 -28.28
N LEU A 652 6.43 -28.73 -29.53
CA LEU A 652 6.79 -27.37 -29.95
C LEU A 652 5.61 -26.78 -30.71
N ARG A 653 5.06 -25.66 -30.23
CA ARG A 653 3.95 -24.96 -30.86
C ARG A 653 4.38 -23.57 -31.32
N ILE A 654 4.08 -23.25 -32.57
CA ILE A 654 4.26 -21.92 -33.15
C ILE A 654 2.87 -21.29 -33.26
N ASN A 655 2.68 -20.19 -32.54
CA ASN A 655 1.43 -19.44 -32.47
C ASN A 655 1.72 -17.94 -32.52
N ASN A 656 2.48 -17.53 -33.54
CA ASN A 656 2.98 -16.18 -33.69
C ASN A 656 2.81 -15.74 -35.14
N ALA A 657 1.87 -14.81 -35.39
CA ALA A 657 1.57 -14.31 -36.72
C ALA A 657 2.77 -13.69 -37.46
N SER A 658 3.73 -13.12 -36.73
CA SER A 658 4.98 -12.59 -37.29
C SER A 658 6.01 -13.67 -37.64
N GLY A 659 5.75 -14.93 -37.26
CA GLY A 659 6.57 -16.10 -37.55
C GLY A 659 7.66 -16.37 -36.53
N THR A 660 8.28 -17.55 -36.66
CA THR A 660 9.39 -18.02 -35.82
C THR A 660 10.49 -18.61 -36.68
N GLY A 661 11.75 -18.28 -36.40
CA GLY A 661 12.93 -18.80 -37.11
C GLY A 661 13.79 -19.74 -36.27
N LEU A 662 14.57 -20.61 -36.93
CA LEU A 662 15.57 -21.47 -36.27
C LEU A 662 16.98 -20.90 -36.38
N ALA A 663 17.71 -20.81 -35.27
CA ALA A 663 19.15 -20.54 -35.31
C ALA A 663 19.99 -21.84 -35.37
N ASN A 664 19.48 -22.91 -34.76
CA ASN A 664 20.15 -24.20 -34.58
C ASN A 664 19.27 -25.37 -35.05
N ASN A 665 19.88 -26.55 -35.20
CA ASN A 665 19.13 -27.78 -35.41
C ASN A 665 18.27 -28.09 -34.16
N VAL A 666 17.04 -28.55 -34.38
CA VAL A 666 16.05 -28.79 -33.32
C VAL A 666 15.54 -30.22 -33.41
N THR A 667 15.28 -30.84 -32.25
CA THR A 667 14.59 -32.13 -32.18
C THR A 667 13.26 -31.97 -31.45
N VAL A 668 12.20 -32.57 -32.00
CA VAL A 668 10.85 -32.62 -31.42
C VAL A 668 10.42 -34.07 -31.28
N ASN A 669 10.10 -34.50 -30.05
CA ASN A 669 9.82 -35.89 -29.74
C ASN A 669 8.36 -36.32 -30.00
N ASP A 670 7.41 -35.41 -29.79
CA ASP A 670 5.97 -35.70 -29.84
C ASP A 670 5.28 -34.87 -30.93
N SER A 671 5.14 -33.55 -30.80
CA SER A 671 4.34 -32.81 -31.77
C SER A 671 4.95 -31.45 -32.11
N LEU A 672 5.18 -31.21 -33.39
CA LEU A 672 5.41 -29.87 -33.95
C LEU A 672 4.08 -29.34 -34.48
N ILE A 673 3.60 -28.22 -33.93
CA ILE A 673 2.31 -27.64 -34.29
C ILE A 673 2.53 -26.22 -34.80
N ILE A 674 2.16 -25.94 -36.04
CA ILE A 674 2.14 -24.60 -36.62
C ILE A 674 0.67 -24.14 -36.61
N GLN A 675 0.29 -23.44 -35.55
CA GLN A 675 -1.08 -22.96 -35.38
C GLN A 675 -1.31 -21.65 -36.13
N LEU A 676 -0.42 -20.68 -35.93
CA LEU A 676 -0.51 -19.32 -36.45
C LEU A 676 0.91 -18.82 -36.80
N GLY A 677 1.05 -18.26 -38.00
CA GLY A 677 2.32 -17.84 -38.59
C GLY A 677 3.08 -18.94 -39.30
N THR A 678 4.39 -18.75 -39.46
CA THR A 678 5.28 -19.70 -40.16
C THR A 678 6.47 -20.08 -39.29
N LEU A 679 6.99 -21.30 -39.48
CA LEU A 679 8.30 -21.71 -38.93
C LEU A 679 9.34 -21.69 -40.05
N ASP A 680 10.26 -20.73 -40.01
CA ASP A 680 11.39 -20.65 -40.94
C ASP A 680 12.55 -21.51 -40.45
N LEU A 681 12.90 -22.55 -41.22
CA LEU A 681 14.03 -23.42 -40.92
C LEU A 681 15.38 -22.70 -41.09
N SER A 682 15.44 -21.63 -41.88
CA SER A 682 16.62 -20.79 -42.06
C SER A 682 17.90 -21.58 -42.38
N GLY A 683 17.80 -22.70 -43.10
CA GLY A 683 18.95 -23.57 -43.42
C GLY A 683 19.21 -24.71 -42.45
N ARG A 684 18.39 -24.88 -41.40
CA ARG A 684 18.65 -25.82 -40.30
C ARG A 684 17.81 -27.09 -40.50
N VAL A 685 18.18 -28.12 -39.77
CA VAL A 685 17.46 -29.40 -39.75
C VAL A 685 16.58 -29.47 -38.50
N LEU A 686 15.30 -29.75 -38.70
CA LEU A 686 14.39 -30.07 -37.60
C LEU A 686 14.02 -31.55 -37.67
N THR A 687 14.41 -32.30 -36.65
CA THR A 687 14.17 -33.74 -36.54
C THR A 687 12.88 -33.99 -35.77
N ILE A 688 11.93 -34.69 -36.39
CA ILE A 688 10.76 -35.26 -35.71
C ILE A 688 11.07 -36.72 -35.37
N SER A 689 11.09 -37.04 -34.08
CA SER A 689 11.34 -38.39 -33.60
C SER A 689 10.30 -39.40 -34.13
N PRO A 690 10.56 -40.73 -34.06
CA PRO A 690 9.68 -41.72 -34.67
C PRO A 690 8.23 -41.69 -34.16
N SER A 691 8.02 -41.32 -32.89
CA SER A 691 6.70 -41.14 -32.27
C SER A 691 6.03 -39.82 -32.62
N GLY A 692 6.77 -38.87 -33.20
CA GLY A 692 6.31 -37.50 -33.31
C GLY A 692 5.42 -37.22 -34.52
N SER A 693 4.87 -36.02 -34.63
CA SER A 693 4.08 -35.59 -35.78
C SER A 693 4.19 -34.09 -36.05
N LEU A 694 3.91 -33.69 -37.29
CA LEU A 694 3.70 -32.32 -37.72
C LEU A 694 2.19 -32.09 -37.91
N LEU A 695 1.70 -30.99 -37.34
CA LEU A 695 0.35 -30.46 -37.58
C LEU A 695 0.47 -29.01 -38.05
N GLU A 696 -0.13 -28.70 -39.19
CA GLU A 696 -0.13 -27.35 -39.79
C GLU A 696 -1.58 -26.90 -40.00
N SER A 697 -1.91 -25.69 -39.56
CA SER A 697 -3.15 -25.02 -39.96
C SER A 697 -3.03 -24.52 -41.41
N PRO A 698 -4.11 -24.46 -42.20
CA PRO A 698 -4.06 -23.91 -43.57
C PRO A 698 -3.38 -22.53 -43.61
N GLY A 699 -2.46 -22.33 -44.56
CA GLY A 699 -1.66 -21.10 -44.71
C GLY A 699 -0.58 -20.86 -43.64
N ASN A 700 -0.48 -21.73 -42.62
CA ASN A 700 0.49 -21.62 -41.52
C ASN A 700 1.47 -22.79 -41.59
N VAL A 701 2.53 -22.61 -42.36
CA VAL A 701 3.43 -23.70 -42.77
C VAL A 701 4.85 -23.57 -42.25
N VAL A 702 5.57 -24.68 -42.23
CA VAL A 702 7.03 -24.67 -42.20
C VAL A 702 7.56 -24.17 -43.55
N LYS A 703 8.59 -23.31 -43.54
CA LYS A 703 9.23 -22.74 -44.73
C LYS A 703 10.75 -22.68 -44.60
N GLY A 704 11.45 -22.28 -45.66
CA GLY A 704 12.87 -21.95 -45.61
C GLY A 704 13.52 -21.96 -47.00
N THR A 705 14.50 -21.08 -47.21
CA THR A 705 15.30 -21.03 -48.46
C THR A 705 16.39 -22.12 -48.51
N SER A 706 16.61 -22.81 -47.40
CA SER A 706 17.44 -24.02 -47.25
C SER A 706 17.02 -24.73 -45.95
N GLY A 707 17.54 -25.93 -45.70
CA GLY A 707 17.15 -26.76 -44.56
C GLY A 707 15.97 -27.68 -44.87
N TYR A 708 15.65 -28.59 -43.94
CA TYR A 708 14.58 -29.58 -44.11
C TYR A 708 14.09 -30.14 -42.77
N LEU A 709 12.84 -30.60 -42.76
CA LEU A 709 12.33 -31.49 -41.72
C LEU A 709 12.81 -32.91 -42.01
N THR A 710 13.16 -33.68 -40.98
CA THR A 710 13.57 -35.08 -41.14
C THR A 710 12.93 -36.00 -40.12
N THR A 711 12.66 -37.24 -40.51
CA THR A 711 12.27 -38.33 -39.62
C THR A 711 12.79 -39.65 -40.17
N THR A 712 13.12 -40.58 -39.28
CA THR A 712 13.46 -41.96 -39.64
C THR A 712 12.46 -42.89 -38.97
N ARG A 713 11.80 -43.75 -39.75
CA ARG A 713 10.80 -44.70 -39.23
C ARG A 713 11.00 -46.08 -39.81
N THR A 714 10.67 -47.09 -39.02
CA THR A 714 10.48 -48.44 -39.56
C THR A 714 9.09 -48.52 -40.18
N ILE A 715 9.01 -48.71 -41.50
CA ILE A 715 7.75 -48.70 -42.26
C ILE A 715 7.59 -50.05 -42.97
N ASN A 716 6.60 -50.85 -42.56
CA ASN A 716 6.32 -52.16 -43.14
C ASN A 716 4.95 -52.14 -43.84
N ALA A 717 4.93 -52.30 -45.17
CA ALA A 717 3.72 -52.35 -45.99
C ALA A 717 2.70 -51.24 -45.66
N PRO A 718 3.07 -49.95 -45.79
CA PRO A 718 2.21 -48.84 -45.40
C PRO A 718 0.91 -48.83 -46.21
N SER A 719 -0.20 -48.46 -45.58
CA SER A 719 -1.50 -48.23 -46.22
C SER A 719 -1.99 -46.82 -45.90
N SER A 720 -1.95 -45.93 -46.89
CA SER A 720 -2.27 -44.50 -46.75
C SER A 720 -1.58 -43.81 -45.55
N LEU A 721 -0.34 -44.18 -45.26
CA LEU A 721 0.41 -43.66 -44.11
C LEU A 721 1.01 -42.29 -44.43
N ASN A 722 0.55 -41.24 -43.75
CA ASN A 722 1.21 -39.92 -43.76
C ASN A 722 2.38 -39.92 -42.77
N VAL A 723 3.60 -40.04 -43.28
CA VAL A 723 4.78 -40.22 -42.42
C VAL A 723 5.08 -38.93 -41.66
N ALA A 724 5.01 -38.98 -40.33
CA ALA A 724 5.18 -37.85 -39.42
C ALA A 724 4.28 -36.64 -39.71
N GLY A 725 3.19 -36.78 -40.47
CA GLY A 725 2.40 -35.63 -40.91
C GLY A 725 3.07 -34.75 -41.97
N PHE A 726 4.19 -35.19 -42.58
CA PHE A 726 4.93 -34.37 -43.54
C PHE A 726 4.17 -34.12 -44.85
N GLY A 727 3.12 -34.91 -45.15
CA GLY A 727 2.32 -34.78 -46.37
C GLY A 727 2.74 -35.73 -47.50
N ALA A 728 3.77 -36.56 -47.28
CA ALA A 728 4.06 -37.71 -48.13
C ALA A 728 3.27 -38.93 -47.62
N ILE A 729 2.19 -39.27 -48.32
CA ILE A 729 1.31 -40.39 -47.96
C ILE A 729 1.70 -41.60 -48.80
N LEU A 730 2.18 -42.66 -48.13
CA LEU A 730 2.73 -43.84 -48.79
C LEU A 730 1.75 -45.02 -48.72
N THR A 731 1.60 -45.73 -49.83
CA THR A 731 0.88 -47.01 -49.90
C THR A 731 1.70 -48.03 -50.70
N THR A 732 2.00 -49.19 -50.12
CA THR A 732 2.60 -50.34 -50.82
C THR A 732 2.44 -51.62 -50.00
N ALA A 733 2.33 -52.77 -50.66
CA ALA A 733 2.39 -54.07 -50.00
C ALA A 733 3.82 -54.48 -49.59
N SER A 734 4.84 -53.81 -50.13
CA SER A 734 6.25 -54.11 -49.85
C SER A 734 6.69 -53.53 -48.50
N ASN A 735 7.51 -54.29 -47.77
CA ASN A 735 8.19 -53.77 -46.57
C ASN A 735 9.26 -52.76 -46.98
N LEU A 736 9.15 -51.51 -46.55
CA LEU A 736 10.13 -50.45 -46.84
C LEU A 736 11.33 -50.49 -45.87
N GLY A 737 11.18 -51.12 -44.71
CA GLY A 737 12.20 -51.16 -43.66
C GLY A 737 12.42 -49.80 -43.01
N SER A 738 13.64 -49.58 -42.48
CA SER A 738 14.04 -48.25 -41.98
C SER A 738 14.03 -47.25 -43.13
N THR A 739 13.20 -46.22 -43.03
CA THR A 739 12.94 -45.24 -44.08
C THR A 739 13.19 -43.85 -43.53
N VAL A 740 14.12 -43.14 -44.17
CA VAL A 740 14.38 -41.72 -43.90
C VAL A 740 13.51 -40.89 -44.84
N ILE A 741 12.80 -39.91 -44.29
CA ILE A 741 12.05 -38.94 -45.07
C ILE A 741 12.49 -37.54 -44.69
N ASN A 742 12.96 -36.79 -45.69
CA ASN A 742 13.22 -35.37 -45.56
C ASN A 742 12.15 -34.60 -46.32
N ARG A 743 11.50 -33.63 -45.68
CA ARG A 743 10.63 -32.64 -46.33
C ARG A 743 11.38 -31.32 -46.38
N GLY A 744 11.66 -30.82 -47.57
CA GLY A 744 12.25 -29.51 -47.75
C GLY A 744 11.30 -28.52 -48.41
N HIS A 745 11.64 -27.24 -48.28
CA HIS A 745 10.75 -26.11 -48.56
C HIS A 745 11.29 -25.18 -49.64
N THR A 746 12.28 -25.66 -50.39
CA THR A 746 12.97 -24.87 -51.42
C THR A 746 12.51 -25.25 -52.80
N VAL A 747 12.46 -24.24 -53.67
CA VAL A 747 12.24 -24.42 -55.10
C VAL A 747 13.40 -25.23 -55.69
N GLN A 748 13.07 -26.23 -56.49
CA GLN A 748 14.03 -27.06 -57.21
C GLN A 748 14.38 -26.45 -58.57
N ILE A 749 15.54 -26.84 -59.12
CA ILE A 749 16.04 -26.39 -60.41
C ILE A 749 15.00 -26.66 -61.50
N GLY A 750 14.69 -25.66 -62.33
CA GLY A 750 13.59 -25.69 -63.32
C GLY A 750 12.33 -24.93 -62.87
N GLY A 751 12.22 -24.61 -61.58
CA GLY A 751 11.13 -23.82 -61.02
C GLY A 751 9.96 -24.68 -60.51
N SER A 752 10.17 -25.47 -59.46
CA SER A 752 9.09 -26.25 -58.84
C SER A 752 8.22 -25.42 -57.87
N ILE A 753 7.22 -26.06 -57.26
CA ILE A 753 6.61 -25.60 -56.01
C ILE A 753 7.65 -25.58 -54.87
N ARG A 754 7.37 -24.89 -53.76
CA ARG A 754 8.22 -24.80 -52.56
C ARG A 754 8.14 -26.06 -51.67
N ARG A 755 8.06 -27.24 -52.28
CA ARG A 755 8.05 -28.51 -51.58
C ARG A 755 8.82 -29.58 -52.34
N TYR A 756 9.66 -30.29 -51.62
CA TYR A 756 10.21 -31.56 -52.09
C TYR A 756 10.27 -32.57 -50.96
N TYR A 757 10.29 -33.85 -51.34
CA TYR A 757 10.55 -34.95 -50.43
C TYR A 757 11.76 -35.75 -50.90
N ASP A 758 12.69 -36.06 -50.01
CA ASP A 758 13.62 -37.17 -50.18
C ASP A 758 13.08 -38.35 -49.39
N ILE A 759 12.76 -39.45 -50.08
CA ILE A 759 12.24 -40.66 -49.44
C ILE A 759 13.22 -41.80 -49.73
N THR A 760 13.89 -42.27 -48.68
CA THR A 760 14.98 -43.25 -48.76
C THR A 760 14.66 -44.46 -47.87
N PRO A 761 13.91 -45.45 -48.38
CA PRO A 761 13.66 -46.70 -47.67
C PRO A 761 14.85 -47.66 -47.77
N ALA A 762 15.02 -48.53 -46.77
CA ALA A 762 16.03 -49.59 -46.78
C ALA A 762 15.79 -50.61 -47.90
N ASN A 763 14.52 -50.90 -48.21
CA ASN A 763 14.13 -51.65 -49.40
C ASN A 763 13.51 -50.70 -50.42
N ASN A 764 14.18 -50.47 -51.55
CA ASN A 764 13.82 -49.45 -52.53
C ASN A 764 13.74 -49.94 -53.99
N SER A 765 13.41 -51.21 -54.21
CA SER A 765 13.29 -51.80 -55.55
C SER A 765 11.99 -52.59 -55.68
N GLY A 766 11.37 -52.56 -56.86
CA GLY A 766 10.15 -53.32 -57.16
C GLY A 766 8.95 -53.00 -56.26
N LEU A 767 8.84 -51.77 -55.75
CA LEU A 767 7.91 -51.46 -54.66
C LEU A 767 6.42 -51.47 -55.05
N ASN A 768 6.08 -51.24 -56.33
CA ASN A 768 4.71 -50.99 -56.78
C ASN A 768 3.94 -50.03 -55.85
N ALA A 769 4.60 -48.93 -55.45
CA ALA A 769 4.08 -48.02 -54.44
C ALA A 769 3.21 -46.92 -55.06
N THR A 770 2.34 -46.34 -54.22
CA THR A 770 1.62 -45.11 -54.49
C THR A 770 2.13 -44.01 -53.57
N LEU A 771 2.41 -42.85 -54.13
CA LEU A 771 2.69 -41.60 -53.42
C LEU A 771 1.50 -40.66 -53.61
N LYS A 772 0.89 -40.21 -52.50
CA LYS A 772 0.12 -38.97 -52.51
C LYS A 772 0.99 -37.85 -51.94
N PHE A 773 1.23 -36.85 -52.76
CA PHE A 773 2.03 -35.68 -52.43
C PHE A 773 1.08 -34.54 -52.03
N LYS A 774 1.11 -34.14 -50.76
CA LYS A 774 0.31 -33.03 -50.23
C LYS A 774 1.11 -31.72 -50.22
N TYR A 775 0.42 -30.62 -50.49
CA TYR A 775 0.96 -29.27 -50.42
C TYR A 775 -0.06 -28.30 -49.82
N ASP A 776 0.39 -27.12 -49.44
CA ASP A 776 -0.47 -25.98 -49.13
C ASP A 776 -0.44 -24.99 -50.31
N ASN A 777 -1.53 -24.27 -50.56
CA ASN A 777 -1.63 -23.30 -51.66
C ASN A 777 -0.55 -22.22 -51.58
N SER A 778 -0.12 -21.82 -50.38
CA SER A 778 0.96 -20.85 -50.16
C SER A 778 2.32 -21.28 -50.74
N GLU A 779 2.45 -22.55 -51.10
CA GLU A 779 3.69 -23.17 -51.54
C GLU A 779 3.76 -23.38 -53.04
N LEU A 780 2.67 -23.10 -53.77
CA LEU A 780 2.58 -23.31 -55.20
C LEU A 780 3.65 -22.57 -56.00
N ASN A 781 4.28 -21.53 -55.44
CA ASN A 781 5.35 -20.79 -56.12
C ASN A 781 4.92 -20.30 -57.51
N LEU A 782 3.68 -19.79 -57.60
CA LEU A 782 3.04 -19.36 -58.85
C LEU A 782 2.81 -20.46 -59.88
N ARG A 783 2.82 -21.74 -59.48
CA ARG A 783 2.52 -22.85 -60.36
C ARG A 783 1.02 -23.12 -60.39
N PRO A 784 0.36 -23.08 -61.57
CA PRO A 784 -1.05 -23.41 -61.68
C PRO A 784 -1.32 -24.83 -61.18
N GLU A 785 -2.17 -24.92 -60.16
CA GLU A 785 -2.37 -26.13 -59.38
C GLU A 785 -2.94 -27.28 -60.22
N ALA A 786 -3.96 -26.98 -61.04
CA ALA A 786 -4.72 -27.97 -61.80
C ALA A 786 -3.88 -28.80 -62.79
N VAL A 787 -2.71 -28.30 -63.19
CA VAL A 787 -1.82 -28.95 -64.17
C VAL A 787 -0.53 -29.46 -63.54
N LEU A 788 -0.39 -29.40 -62.22
CA LEU A 788 0.79 -29.92 -61.53
C LEU A 788 1.05 -31.39 -61.88
N LYS A 789 2.31 -31.73 -62.08
CA LYS A 789 2.80 -33.10 -62.24
C LYS A 789 3.91 -33.36 -61.24
N LEU A 790 4.05 -34.62 -60.82
CA LEU A 790 5.18 -35.04 -60.01
C LEU A 790 6.42 -35.23 -60.87
N PHE A 791 7.53 -34.71 -60.38
CA PHE A 791 8.85 -34.90 -60.96
C PHE A 791 9.71 -35.70 -59.99
N LYS A 792 10.47 -36.65 -60.54
CA LYS A 792 11.41 -37.50 -59.79
C LYS A 792 12.84 -37.12 -60.14
N SER A 793 13.70 -37.09 -59.14
CA SER A 793 15.15 -36.99 -59.31
C SER A 793 15.87 -38.08 -58.52
N THR A 794 16.84 -38.74 -59.15
CA THR A 794 17.69 -39.78 -58.55
C THR A 794 19.10 -39.29 -58.20
N ASN A 795 19.40 -38.03 -58.49
CA ASN A 795 20.71 -37.39 -58.27
C ASN A 795 20.57 -36.07 -57.50
N SER A 796 19.77 -36.09 -56.42
CA SER A 796 19.60 -34.98 -55.48
C SER A 796 19.12 -33.67 -56.11
N GLY A 797 18.24 -33.75 -57.11
CA GLY A 797 17.58 -32.59 -57.72
C GLY A 797 18.37 -31.92 -58.85
N VAL A 798 19.42 -32.56 -59.36
CA VAL A 798 20.17 -32.07 -60.53
C VAL A 798 19.41 -32.34 -61.82
N ASN A 799 18.98 -33.58 -62.05
CA ASN A 799 18.17 -33.98 -63.19
C ASN A 799 16.76 -34.39 -62.74
N TRP A 800 15.74 -34.00 -63.50
CA TRP A 800 14.34 -34.27 -63.20
C TRP A 800 13.65 -35.02 -64.34
N THR A 801 12.87 -36.03 -63.99
CA THR A 801 12.01 -36.78 -64.91
C THR A 801 10.56 -36.50 -64.56
N ASN A 802 9.75 -36.08 -65.53
CA ASN A 802 8.31 -35.95 -65.36
C ASN A 802 7.69 -37.35 -65.20
N MET A 803 7.02 -37.58 -64.08
CA MET A 803 6.39 -38.85 -63.75
C MET A 803 4.86 -38.82 -63.88
N GLY A 804 4.27 -37.67 -64.19
CA GLY A 804 2.83 -37.50 -64.30
C GLY A 804 2.12 -37.40 -62.94
N GLY A 805 0.94 -38.02 -62.84
CA GLY A 805 0.09 -38.01 -61.64
C GLY A 805 -1.25 -37.31 -61.84
N THR A 806 -2.18 -37.63 -60.94
CA THR A 806 -3.55 -37.09 -60.90
C THR A 806 -3.64 -36.03 -59.80
N VAL A 807 -3.92 -34.79 -60.18
CA VAL A 807 -4.12 -33.66 -59.25
C VAL A 807 -5.55 -33.70 -58.70
N ASN A 808 -5.70 -33.46 -57.40
CA ASN A 808 -6.96 -33.08 -56.79
C ASN A 808 -6.78 -31.75 -56.07
N THR A 809 -7.31 -30.68 -56.68
CA THR A 809 -7.18 -29.29 -56.19
C THR A 809 -8.05 -29.00 -54.98
N SER A 810 -9.11 -29.77 -54.73
CA SER A 810 -9.93 -29.60 -53.52
C SER A 810 -9.24 -30.13 -52.26
N LEU A 811 -8.28 -31.04 -52.43
CA LEU A 811 -7.54 -31.69 -51.36
C LEU A 811 -6.05 -31.33 -51.36
N ASN A 812 -5.62 -30.42 -52.24
CA ASN A 812 -4.22 -30.02 -52.46
C ASN A 812 -3.27 -31.23 -52.53
N GLU A 813 -3.60 -32.20 -53.40
CA GLU A 813 -2.82 -33.44 -53.53
C GLU A 813 -2.54 -33.83 -54.98
N ILE A 814 -1.41 -34.53 -55.18
CA ILE A 814 -1.11 -35.24 -56.43
C ILE A 814 -0.90 -36.72 -56.11
N THR A 815 -1.65 -37.60 -56.76
CA THR A 815 -1.53 -39.05 -56.58
C THR A 815 -0.83 -39.69 -57.78
N LEU A 816 0.18 -40.52 -57.51
CA LEU A 816 0.87 -41.31 -58.52
C LEU A 816 1.12 -42.74 -57.99
N SER A 817 0.67 -43.74 -58.76
CA SER A 817 0.79 -45.17 -58.45
C SER A 817 1.81 -45.87 -59.35
N GLY A 818 2.18 -47.11 -59.01
CA GLY A 818 3.07 -47.94 -59.83
C GLY A 818 4.56 -47.62 -59.68
N LEU A 819 4.96 -46.97 -58.58
CA LEU A 819 6.34 -46.56 -58.35
C LEU A 819 7.21 -47.77 -57.99
N SER A 820 8.25 -48.03 -58.78
CA SER A 820 9.22 -49.11 -58.51
C SER A 820 10.25 -48.74 -57.44
N SER A 821 10.51 -47.45 -57.22
CA SER A 821 11.43 -46.93 -56.21
C SER A 821 11.11 -45.47 -55.84
N PHE A 822 11.48 -45.06 -54.63
CA PHE A 822 11.49 -43.69 -54.15
C PHE A 822 12.87 -43.03 -54.31
N SER A 823 12.91 -41.70 -54.26
CA SER A 823 14.11 -40.86 -54.36
C SER A 823 13.71 -39.43 -53.95
N ARG A 824 14.25 -38.38 -54.61
CA ARG A 824 13.73 -37.01 -54.50
C ARG A 824 12.49 -36.81 -55.38
N TRP A 825 11.48 -36.14 -54.84
CA TRP A 825 10.23 -35.81 -55.50
C TRP A 825 9.86 -34.34 -55.30
N THR A 826 9.35 -33.68 -56.33
CA THR A 826 8.72 -32.35 -56.25
C THR A 826 7.55 -32.27 -57.22
N ALA A 827 6.86 -31.13 -57.28
CA ALA A 827 5.83 -30.87 -58.27
C ALA A 827 6.11 -29.57 -59.04
N ASP A 828 5.77 -29.57 -60.32
CA ASP A 828 5.82 -28.39 -61.20
C ASP A 828 4.66 -28.49 -62.20
N SER A 829 4.24 -27.33 -62.71
CA SER A 829 3.23 -27.20 -63.77
C SER A 829 3.85 -27.09 -65.16
N SER A 830 5.14 -26.73 -65.28
CA SER A 830 5.96 -26.55 -66.50
C SER A 830 5.26 -25.95 -67.76
N GLY A 831 4.10 -25.31 -67.61
CA GLY A 831 3.18 -24.98 -68.69
C GLY A 831 2.61 -23.56 -68.60
N VAL A 832 3.32 -22.63 -67.95
CA VAL A 832 2.90 -21.23 -67.86
C VAL A 832 3.27 -20.49 -69.16
N ASN A 833 2.26 -20.13 -69.95
CA ASN A 833 2.43 -19.46 -71.23
C ASN A 833 2.32 -17.93 -71.11
N ALA A 834 1.68 -17.40 -70.05
CA ALA A 834 1.73 -15.97 -69.75
C ALA A 834 1.67 -15.66 -68.25
N VAL A 835 2.20 -14.50 -67.86
CA VAL A 835 2.06 -13.88 -66.54
C VAL A 835 1.52 -12.47 -66.76
N VAL A 836 0.34 -12.20 -66.23
CA VAL A 836 -0.34 -10.91 -66.38
C VAL A 836 -0.45 -10.27 -64.99
N ASN A 837 0.17 -9.11 -64.80
CA ASN A 837 0.07 -8.37 -63.54
C ASN A 837 -1.06 -7.35 -63.64
N PHE A 838 -1.99 -7.36 -62.68
CA PHE A 838 -3.06 -6.37 -62.58
C PHE A 838 -3.68 -6.40 -61.19
N ALA A 839 -4.44 -5.35 -60.88
CA ALA A 839 -5.24 -5.22 -59.69
C ALA A 839 -6.67 -4.84 -60.08
N ILE A 840 -7.62 -5.12 -59.20
CA ILE A 840 -9.02 -4.68 -59.32
C ILE A 840 -9.21 -3.61 -58.25
N GLN A 841 -9.78 -2.46 -58.63
CA GLN A 841 -9.85 -1.25 -57.80
C GLN A 841 -10.39 -1.52 -56.40
N GLY A 842 -11.53 -2.21 -56.29
CA GLY A 842 -12.14 -2.50 -55.00
C GLY A 842 -11.33 -3.49 -54.15
N TYR A 843 -10.68 -4.47 -54.78
CA TYR A 843 -9.94 -5.49 -54.04
C TYR A 843 -8.57 -4.98 -53.59
N TYR A 844 -8.00 -3.97 -54.24
CA TYR A 844 -6.65 -3.51 -53.93
C TYR A 844 -6.58 -2.66 -52.66
N ASN A 845 -5.72 -3.05 -51.73
CA ASN A 845 -5.47 -2.36 -50.47
C ASN A 845 -4.09 -1.66 -50.49
N PRO A 846 -4.06 -0.32 -50.58
CA PRO A 846 -2.82 0.46 -50.62
C PRO A 846 -1.93 0.27 -49.38
N SER A 847 -2.52 0.06 -48.20
CA SER A 847 -1.77 -0.06 -46.94
C SER A 847 -0.89 -1.32 -46.87
N THR A 848 -1.29 -2.37 -47.57
CA THR A 848 -0.56 -3.64 -47.61
C THR A 848 0.08 -3.89 -48.98
N ASN A 849 -0.30 -3.13 -50.02
CA ASN A 849 0.03 -3.38 -51.42
C ASN A 849 -0.34 -4.82 -51.82
N ARG A 850 -1.56 -5.24 -51.46
CA ARG A 850 -2.13 -6.57 -51.71
C ARG A 850 -3.61 -6.47 -52.09
N LEU A 851 -4.18 -7.55 -52.60
CA LEU A 851 -5.64 -7.69 -52.72
C LEU A 851 -6.25 -8.19 -51.40
N ASN A 852 -7.41 -7.67 -51.03
CA ASN A 852 -8.23 -8.12 -49.90
C ASN A 852 -8.76 -9.54 -50.12
N MET A 853 -8.94 -9.93 -51.39
CA MET A 853 -9.41 -11.24 -51.79
C MET A 853 -8.66 -11.77 -53.02
N GLU A 854 -8.33 -13.07 -52.99
CA GLU A 854 -7.94 -13.81 -54.18
C GLU A 854 -9.19 -14.33 -54.87
N ASP A 855 -9.28 -14.11 -56.18
CA ASP A 855 -10.46 -14.52 -56.94
C ASP A 855 -10.07 -15.01 -58.35
N THR A 856 -10.97 -15.79 -58.92
CA THR A 856 -10.84 -16.33 -60.26
C THR A 856 -11.05 -15.23 -61.29
N VAL A 857 -10.11 -15.15 -62.22
CA VAL A 857 -10.13 -14.23 -63.34
C VAL A 857 -10.10 -15.04 -64.63
N ARG A 858 -10.85 -14.57 -65.62
CA ARG A 858 -10.83 -15.16 -66.96
C ARG A 858 -10.05 -14.25 -67.89
N ILE A 859 -9.00 -14.80 -68.49
CA ILE A 859 -8.11 -14.05 -69.36
C ILE A 859 -8.14 -14.71 -70.74
N TYR A 860 -8.34 -13.88 -71.77
CA TYR A 860 -8.37 -14.31 -73.17
C TYR A 860 -7.16 -13.73 -73.92
N LEU A 861 -6.64 -14.51 -74.86
CA LEU A 861 -5.82 -13.99 -75.95
C LEU A 861 -6.70 -13.86 -77.19
N ARG A 862 -6.64 -12.69 -77.83
CA ARG A 862 -7.46 -12.36 -78.99
C ARG A 862 -6.62 -11.92 -80.18
N GLN A 863 -7.12 -12.22 -81.38
CA GLN A 863 -6.50 -11.77 -82.63
C GLN A 863 -6.34 -10.24 -82.64
N ILE A 864 -5.31 -9.74 -83.33
CA ILE A 864 -5.05 -8.30 -83.48
C ILE A 864 -5.88 -7.65 -84.59
N SER A 865 -6.53 -8.43 -85.44
CA SER A 865 -7.36 -7.94 -86.55
C SER A 865 -8.84 -8.17 -86.27
N LEU A 866 -9.67 -7.23 -86.74
CA LEU A 866 -11.13 -7.36 -86.75
C LEU A 866 -11.55 -8.71 -87.37
N PRO A 867 -12.43 -9.52 -86.75
CA PRO A 867 -13.31 -9.21 -85.62
C PRO A 867 -12.75 -9.52 -84.21
N TYR A 868 -11.42 -9.56 -84.03
CA TYR A 868 -10.74 -9.80 -82.75
C TYR A 868 -11.20 -11.09 -82.05
N SER A 869 -11.27 -12.18 -82.83
CA SER A 869 -11.72 -13.49 -82.35
C SER A 869 -10.84 -14.02 -81.21
N ILE A 870 -11.46 -14.76 -80.30
CA ILE A 870 -10.76 -15.46 -79.21
C ILE A 870 -9.85 -16.53 -79.82
N VAL A 871 -8.59 -16.51 -79.45
CA VAL A 871 -7.58 -17.51 -79.83
C VAL A 871 -7.51 -18.61 -78.77
N ASP A 872 -7.43 -18.19 -77.51
CA ASP A 872 -7.44 -19.10 -76.38
C ASP A 872 -7.91 -18.36 -75.11
N SER A 873 -8.19 -19.12 -74.06
CA SER A 873 -8.63 -18.57 -72.77
C SER A 873 -8.13 -19.40 -71.60
N THR A 874 -7.92 -18.76 -70.46
CA THR A 874 -7.62 -19.41 -69.19
C THR A 874 -8.52 -18.86 -68.10
N ILE A 875 -8.83 -19.72 -67.13
CA ILE A 875 -9.33 -19.28 -65.81
C ILE A 875 -8.21 -19.57 -64.82
N THR A 876 -7.81 -18.58 -64.03
CA THR A 876 -6.75 -18.72 -63.03
C THR A 876 -7.07 -17.83 -61.83
N LEU A 877 -6.38 -18.06 -60.71
CA LEU A 877 -6.50 -17.22 -59.53
C LEU A 877 -5.56 -16.00 -59.68
N LEU A 878 -6.05 -14.82 -59.32
CA LEU A 878 -5.20 -13.63 -59.19
C LEU A 878 -4.54 -13.64 -57.81
N ASP A 879 -3.20 -13.73 -57.77
CA ASP A 879 -2.43 -13.77 -56.52
C ASP A 879 -2.52 -12.43 -55.77
N SER A 880 -3.00 -12.48 -54.53
CA SER A 880 -3.23 -11.31 -53.69
C SER A 880 -1.96 -10.57 -53.32
N ALA A 881 -0.83 -11.27 -53.19
CA ALA A 881 0.44 -10.71 -52.73
C ALA A 881 1.22 -10.07 -53.87
N LEU A 882 1.27 -10.79 -54.98
CA LEU A 882 2.14 -10.50 -56.09
C LEU A 882 1.41 -9.69 -57.18
N LEU A 883 0.08 -9.63 -57.12
CA LEU A 883 -0.79 -8.99 -58.11
C LEU A 883 -0.60 -9.61 -59.50
N LYS A 884 -0.46 -10.94 -59.56
CA LYS A 884 -0.14 -11.69 -60.78
C LYS A 884 -1.10 -12.82 -61.03
N ALA A 885 -1.53 -12.95 -62.28
CA ALA A 885 -2.25 -14.10 -62.80
C ALA A 885 -1.31 -14.95 -63.67
N ALA A 886 -1.01 -16.17 -63.22
CA ALA A 886 -0.26 -17.14 -64.00
C ALA A 886 -1.21 -17.91 -64.93
N CYS A 887 -0.99 -17.79 -66.23
CA CYS A 887 -1.90 -18.21 -67.29
C CYS A 887 -1.33 -19.37 -68.10
N VAL A 888 -2.19 -20.32 -68.45
CA VAL A 888 -1.87 -21.43 -69.36
C VAL A 888 -2.78 -21.32 -70.57
N PHE A 889 -2.19 -21.21 -71.76
CA PHE A 889 -2.91 -21.12 -73.03
C PHE A 889 -2.48 -22.30 -73.92
N PRO A 890 -3.16 -23.46 -73.86
CA PRO A 890 -2.71 -24.67 -74.55
C PRO A 890 -2.70 -24.58 -76.08
N ASN A 891 -3.49 -23.69 -76.66
CA ASN A 891 -3.79 -23.68 -78.09
C ASN A 891 -3.19 -22.48 -78.85
N VAL A 892 -2.37 -21.66 -78.18
CA VAL A 892 -1.82 -20.44 -78.78
C VAL A 892 -0.46 -20.68 -79.46
N GLY A 893 -0.36 -20.27 -80.74
CA GLY A 893 0.88 -20.25 -81.51
C GLY A 893 1.68 -18.95 -81.32
N THR A 894 2.87 -18.85 -81.90
CA THR A 894 3.63 -17.57 -81.94
C THR A 894 2.85 -16.51 -82.71
N GLY A 895 2.69 -15.31 -82.15
CA GLY A 895 1.93 -14.22 -82.76
C GLY A 895 1.80 -12.99 -81.85
N THR A 896 1.05 -11.98 -82.28
CA THR A 896 0.72 -10.79 -81.47
C THR A 896 -0.76 -10.80 -81.15
N TYR A 897 -1.10 -10.67 -79.86
CA TYR A 897 -2.47 -10.82 -79.38
C TYR A 897 -2.88 -9.70 -78.44
N TYR A 898 -4.15 -9.32 -78.45
CA TYR A 898 -4.71 -8.55 -77.34
C TYR A 898 -4.94 -9.47 -76.13
N ILE A 899 -4.65 -8.97 -74.93
CA ILE A 899 -5.02 -9.61 -73.67
C ILE A 899 -6.32 -8.96 -73.20
N GLN A 900 -7.38 -9.75 -73.04
CA GLN A 900 -8.65 -9.31 -72.47
C GLN A 900 -8.81 -9.94 -71.09
N ILE A 901 -9.07 -9.12 -70.07
CA ILE A 901 -9.34 -9.56 -68.69
C ILE A 901 -10.84 -9.40 -68.42
N LYS A 902 -11.46 -10.46 -67.91
CA LYS A 902 -12.81 -10.46 -67.34
C LYS A 902 -12.77 -10.98 -65.91
N HIS A 903 -13.52 -10.33 -65.05
CA HIS A 903 -13.75 -10.73 -63.66
C HIS A 903 -15.23 -10.53 -63.34
N ARG A 904 -15.73 -11.17 -62.29
CA ARG A 904 -17.17 -11.25 -62.00
C ARG A 904 -17.84 -9.91 -61.66
N ASN A 905 -17.07 -8.92 -61.21
CA ASN A 905 -17.60 -7.63 -60.75
C ASN A 905 -16.74 -6.43 -61.16
N ALA A 906 -15.87 -6.61 -62.15
CA ALA A 906 -14.96 -5.58 -62.63
C ALA A 906 -15.10 -5.38 -64.13
N LEU A 907 -14.83 -4.16 -64.58
CA LEU A 907 -14.95 -3.74 -65.96
C LEU A 907 -14.00 -4.55 -66.85
N GLU A 908 -14.55 -5.10 -67.92
CA GLU A 908 -13.74 -5.77 -68.94
C GLU A 908 -12.64 -4.84 -69.47
N THR A 909 -11.39 -5.29 -69.37
CA THR A 909 -10.23 -4.46 -69.74
C THR A 909 -9.32 -5.15 -70.74
N TRP A 910 -8.89 -4.41 -71.75
CA TRP A 910 -8.03 -4.89 -72.84
C TRP A 910 -6.64 -4.29 -72.76
N SER A 911 -5.62 -5.04 -73.18
CA SER A 911 -4.24 -4.53 -73.31
C SER A 911 -4.15 -3.43 -74.36
N LYS A 912 -3.17 -2.55 -74.21
CA LYS A 912 -2.88 -1.42 -75.11
C LYS A 912 -2.87 -1.73 -76.60
N ILE A 913 -3.09 -0.68 -77.39
CA ILE A 913 -3.08 -0.70 -78.85
C ILE A 913 -1.83 -1.38 -79.42
N GLY A 914 -1.99 -2.16 -80.49
CA GLY A 914 -0.90 -2.93 -81.12
C GLY A 914 -0.69 -4.33 -80.54
N GLY A 915 -1.33 -4.68 -79.42
CA GLY A 915 -1.28 -6.01 -78.80
C GLY A 915 0.10 -6.40 -78.26
N GLN A 916 0.19 -7.62 -77.72
CA GLN A 916 1.38 -8.16 -77.05
C GLN A 916 1.93 -9.35 -77.82
N SER A 917 3.22 -9.31 -78.13
CA SER A 917 3.90 -10.40 -78.82
C SER A 917 4.12 -11.58 -77.89
N TYR A 918 3.70 -12.76 -78.33
CA TYR A 918 3.90 -14.03 -77.67
C TYR A 918 4.68 -14.96 -78.60
N THR A 919 5.71 -15.62 -78.07
CA THR A 919 6.47 -16.65 -78.76
C THR A 919 6.18 -18.00 -78.12
N SER A 920 5.72 -18.98 -78.90
CA SER A 920 5.42 -20.31 -78.39
C SER A 920 6.63 -20.94 -77.70
N GLY A 921 6.43 -21.49 -76.51
CA GLY A 921 7.50 -22.02 -75.66
C GLY A 921 8.19 -20.99 -74.76
N SER A 922 7.81 -19.71 -74.85
CA SER A 922 8.26 -18.65 -73.92
C SER A 922 7.08 -18.09 -73.12
N THR A 923 7.34 -17.51 -71.95
CA THR A 923 6.29 -16.87 -71.13
C THR A 923 6.07 -15.43 -71.61
N LEU A 924 4.85 -15.10 -72.04
CA LEU A 924 4.40 -13.72 -72.26
C LEU A 924 4.25 -13.01 -70.90
N ASN A 925 4.98 -11.92 -70.69
CA ASN A 925 4.83 -11.10 -69.49
C ASN A 925 4.16 -9.78 -69.85
N PHE A 926 3.07 -9.43 -69.17
CA PHE A 926 2.39 -8.15 -69.37
C PHE A 926 1.94 -7.55 -68.04
N ASP A 927 2.08 -6.24 -67.89
CA ASP A 927 1.86 -5.55 -66.63
C ASP A 927 0.95 -4.34 -66.80
N PHE A 928 -0.27 -4.43 -66.27
CA PHE A 928 -1.24 -3.33 -66.26
C PHE A 928 -1.01 -2.33 -65.11
N LEU A 929 -0.22 -2.68 -64.08
CA LEU A 929 -0.11 -1.88 -62.86
C LEU A 929 0.70 -0.59 -63.02
N GLN A 930 1.55 -0.50 -64.05
CA GLN A 930 2.58 0.54 -64.13
C GLN A 930 2.09 1.87 -64.71
N THR A 931 1.17 1.82 -65.68
CA THR A 931 0.67 3.01 -66.38
C THR A 931 -0.68 2.70 -67.00
N ALA A 932 -1.61 3.66 -66.96
CA ALA A 932 -2.89 3.57 -67.67
C ALA A 932 -2.68 3.24 -69.17
N ALA A 933 -1.59 3.69 -69.78
CA ALA A 933 -1.28 3.43 -71.19
C ALA A 933 -1.07 1.94 -71.54
N ASN A 934 -0.99 1.05 -70.55
CA ASN A 934 -0.97 -0.40 -70.77
C ASN A 934 -2.38 -1.01 -70.94
N ALA A 935 -3.44 -0.26 -70.65
CA ALA A 935 -4.81 -0.57 -71.06
C ALA A 935 -5.18 0.15 -72.35
N PHE A 936 -6.11 -0.43 -73.11
CA PHE A 936 -6.64 0.17 -74.32
C PHE A 936 -7.29 1.53 -74.00
N SER A 937 -6.86 2.58 -74.69
CA SER A 937 -7.28 3.98 -74.44
C SER A 937 -7.10 4.47 -73.00
N GLY A 938 -6.28 3.82 -72.17
CA GLY A 938 -6.11 4.21 -70.78
C GLY A 938 -7.23 3.76 -69.84
N ASN A 939 -8.03 2.74 -70.20
CA ASN A 939 -9.24 2.33 -69.47
C ASN A 939 -8.99 1.63 -68.11
N GLN A 940 -8.31 2.32 -67.20
CA GLN A 940 -7.94 1.91 -65.85
C GLN A 940 -7.82 3.15 -64.93
N ILE A 941 -7.97 2.94 -63.62
CA ILE A 941 -7.82 3.99 -62.60
C ILE A 941 -6.49 3.88 -61.88
N GLN A 942 -5.89 5.01 -61.50
CA GLN A 942 -4.76 4.99 -60.57
C GLN A 942 -5.27 4.76 -59.14
N ALA A 943 -5.08 3.56 -58.61
CA ALA A 943 -5.53 3.17 -57.27
C ALA A 943 -4.52 3.53 -56.17
N ASP A 944 -3.24 3.76 -56.53
CA ASP A 944 -2.19 4.12 -55.58
C ASP A 944 -1.14 5.04 -56.20
N ALA A 945 -0.60 5.94 -55.39
CA ALA A 945 0.46 6.86 -55.77
C ALA A 945 1.85 6.37 -55.33
N SER A 946 1.96 5.52 -54.29
CA SER A 946 3.25 5.07 -53.76
C SER A 946 3.17 3.69 -53.07
N PRO A 947 3.53 2.59 -53.77
CA PRO A 947 4.04 2.56 -55.14
C PRO A 947 2.94 2.92 -56.16
N VAL A 948 3.32 3.44 -57.32
CA VAL A 948 2.33 3.69 -58.40
C VAL A 948 1.66 2.37 -58.77
N ARG A 949 0.32 2.36 -58.71
CA ARG A 949 -0.53 1.24 -59.13
C ARG A 949 -1.74 1.73 -59.91
N PHE A 950 -1.91 1.18 -61.11
CA PHE A 950 -3.14 1.24 -61.87
C PHE A 950 -3.95 -0.05 -61.65
N ALA A 951 -5.26 0.10 -61.58
CA ALA A 951 -6.20 -0.98 -61.35
C ALA A 951 -7.32 -0.94 -62.40
N ILE A 952 -7.88 -2.11 -62.67
CA ILE A 952 -9.11 -2.27 -63.44
C ILE A 952 -10.26 -1.70 -62.60
N TYR A 953 -11.14 -0.91 -63.22
CA TYR A 953 -12.33 -0.37 -62.57
C TYR A 953 -13.22 -1.49 -62.01
N GLY A 954 -13.60 -1.38 -60.74
CA GLY A 954 -14.58 -2.26 -60.11
C GLY A 954 -16.00 -1.71 -60.27
N GLY A 955 -17.02 -2.57 -60.30
CA GLY A 955 -18.42 -2.16 -60.25
C GLY A 955 -19.27 -2.46 -61.48
N ASP A 956 -18.73 -3.10 -62.52
CA ASP A 956 -19.53 -3.66 -63.64
C ASP A 956 -20.06 -5.03 -63.19
N VAL A 957 -21.05 -5.03 -62.30
CA VAL A 957 -21.56 -6.25 -61.63
C VAL A 957 -22.52 -7.02 -62.54
N ASN A 958 -23.19 -6.33 -63.46
CA ASN A 958 -24.10 -6.94 -64.43
C ASN A 958 -23.38 -7.42 -65.72
N GLN A 959 -22.11 -7.04 -65.91
CA GLN A 959 -21.24 -7.40 -67.04
C GLN A 959 -21.74 -6.91 -68.42
N ASP A 960 -22.45 -5.79 -68.47
CA ASP A 960 -22.95 -5.17 -69.71
C ASP A 960 -21.92 -4.24 -70.38
N GLY A 961 -20.82 -3.94 -69.68
CA GLY A 961 -19.71 -3.13 -70.17
C GLY A 961 -19.85 -1.62 -69.89
N PHE A 962 -20.85 -1.23 -69.11
CA PHE A 962 -20.99 0.09 -68.50
C PHE A 962 -20.97 -0.09 -66.98
N ILE A 963 -20.46 0.89 -66.24
CA ILE A 963 -20.72 0.98 -64.81
C ILE A 963 -21.75 2.08 -64.67
N ASP A 964 -22.99 1.74 -64.33
CA ASP A 964 -24.07 2.72 -64.24
C ASP A 964 -25.07 2.43 -63.11
N GLY A 965 -26.20 3.15 -63.11
CA GLY A 965 -27.22 3.01 -62.07
C GLY A 965 -27.85 1.62 -62.01
N SER A 966 -27.76 0.81 -63.07
CA SER A 966 -28.24 -0.58 -63.04
C SER A 966 -27.31 -1.50 -62.24
N ASP A 967 -26.00 -1.25 -62.24
CA ASP A 967 -25.04 -1.90 -61.35
C ASP A 967 -25.23 -1.46 -59.90
N GLY A 968 -25.37 -0.15 -59.68
CA GLY A 968 -25.62 0.43 -58.36
C GLY A 968 -26.86 -0.17 -57.70
N LEU A 969 -27.96 -0.32 -58.45
CA LEU A 969 -29.18 -0.96 -57.97
C LEU A 969 -28.98 -2.41 -57.50
N LEU A 970 -28.09 -3.18 -58.14
CA LEU A 970 -27.82 -4.56 -57.73
C LEU A 970 -27.03 -4.59 -56.41
N VAL A 971 -26.04 -3.72 -56.27
CA VAL A 971 -25.26 -3.59 -55.03
C VAL A 971 -26.13 -3.04 -53.88
N ASP A 972 -26.95 -2.03 -54.14
CA ASP A 972 -27.83 -1.42 -53.14
C ASP A 972 -28.88 -2.39 -52.60
N ASN A 973 -29.48 -3.20 -53.49
CA ASN A 973 -30.45 -4.22 -53.07
C ASN A 973 -29.78 -5.30 -52.19
N ASP A 974 -28.62 -5.81 -52.61
CA ASP A 974 -27.90 -6.84 -51.86
C ASP A 974 -27.34 -6.28 -50.52
N ALA A 975 -26.93 -5.00 -50.49
CA ALA A 975 -26.52 -4.31 -49.27
C ALA A 975 -27.68 -4.13 -48.28
N ALA A 976 -28.88 -3.79 -48.78
CA ALA A 976 -30.08 -3.67 -47.95
C ALA A 976 -30.52 -5.00 -47.34
N ASP A 977 -30.26 -6.11 -48.05
CA ASP A 977 -30.54 -7.47 -47.61
C ASP A 977 -29.41 -8.10 -46.76
N PHE A 978 -28.32 -7.35 -46.49
CA PHE A 978 -27.13 -7.81 -45.76
C PHE A 978 -26.51 -9.07 -46.37
N GLU A 979 -26.53 -9.17 -47.69
CA GLU A 979 -25.99 -10.33 -48.39
C GLU A 979 -24.48 -10.46 -48.09
N SER A 980 -24.04 -11.70 -47.89
CA SER A 980 -22.64 -11.99 -47.54
C SER A 980 -22.16 -13.26 -48.21
N GLY A 981 -20.85 -13.36 -48.41
CA GLY A 981 -20.22 -14.49 -49.08
C GLY A 981 -19.74 -14.14 -50.49
N TYR A 982 -19.78 -15.13 -51.38
CA TYR A 982 -19.20 -15.02 -52.73
C TYR A 982 -20.27 -14.58 -53.75
N VAL A 983 -20.64 -13.30 -53.70
CA VAL A 983 -21.65 -12.69 -54.59
C VAL A 983 -21.01 -11.64 -55.51
N THR A 984 -21.65 -11.32 -56.63
CA THR A 984 -21.11 -10.36 -57.63
C THR A 984 -21.12 -8.91 -57.14
N SER A 985 -21.98 -8.61 -56.18
CA SER A 985 -22.16 -7.29 -55.54
C SER A 985 -21.11 -6.96 -54.47
N ASP A 986 -20.29 -7.92 -54.03
CA ASP A 986 -19.12 -7.71 -53.15
C ASP A 986 -17.93 -7.22 -54.00
N VAL A 987 -17.89 -5.91 -54.22
CA VAL A 987 -16.96 -5.20 -55.11
C VAL A 987 -15.61 -4.93 -54.43
N ASP A 988 -15.55 -4.83 -53.10
CA ASP A 988 -14.31 -4.59 -52.34
C ASP A 988 -13.62 -5.88 -51.83
N GLY A 989 -14.32 -7.02 -51.89
CA GLY A 989 -13.79 -8.34 -51.60
C GLY A 989 -13.69 -8.66 -50.11
N ASN A 990 -14.45 -7.94 -49.27
CA ASN A 990 -14.48 -8.16 -47.82
C ASN A 990 -15.47 -9.27 -47.39
N ARG A 991 -16.28 -9.80 -48.33
CA ARG A 991 -17.34 -10.81 -48.16
C ARG A 991 -18.65 -10.31 -47.55
N PHE A 992 -18.85 -9.01 -47.40
CA PHE A 992 -20.09 -8.37 -47.00
C PHE A 992 -20.43 -7.32 -48.05
N VAL A 993 -21.67 -7.31 -48.54
CA VAL A 993 -22.13 -6.25 -49.42
C VAL A 993 -22.61 -5.10 -48.55
N ASP A 994 -21.92 -3.96 -48.58
CA ASP A 994 -22.30 -2.79 -47.81
C ASP A 994 -22.03 -1.44 -48.52
N GLY A 995 -22.08 -0.34 -47.78
CA GLY A 995 -21.87 1.00 -48.32
C GLY A 995 -20.47 1.23 -48.93
N SER A 996 -19.45 0.44 -48.59
CA SER A 996 -18.14 0.51 -49.24
C SER A 996 -18.16 0.01 -50.68
N ASP A 997 -18.95 -1.04 -50.97
CA ASP A 997 -19.14 -1.55 -52.32
C ASP A 997 -19.92 -0.55 -53.18
N ALA A 998 -21.04 -0.05 -52.67
CA ALA A 998 -21.89 0.93 -53.35
C ALA A 998 -21.08 2.19 -53.70
N ALA A 999 -20.22 2.66 -52.79
CA ALA A 999 -19.36 3.81 -53.03
C ALA A 999 -18.40 3.61 -54.22
N ILE A 1000 -17.90 2.39 -54.46
CA ILE A 1000 -17.03 2.12 -55.62
C ILE A 1000 -17.85 2.21 -56.92
N VAL A 1001 -19.02 1.59 -56.94
CA VAL A 1001 -19.92 1.58 -58.11
C VAL A 1001 -20.40 2.99 -58.43
N ASP A 1002 -20.91 3.73 -57.45
CA ASP A 1002 -21.41 5.09 -57.61
C ASP A 1002 -20.34 6.05 -58.14
N ASN A 1003 -19.11 5.98 -57.60
CA ASN A 1003 -18.02 6.82 -58.04
C ASN A 1003 -17.63 6.55 -59.50
N ASN A 1004 -17.65 5.28 -59.93
CA ASN A 1004 -17.32 4.92 -61.31
C ASN A 1004 -18.49 5.21 -62.27
N ALA A 1005 -19.73 5.03 -61.82
CA ALA A 1005 -20.94 5.39 -62.55
C ALA A 1005 -21.04 6.90 -62.79
N PHE A 1006 -20.74 7.70 -61.77
CA PHE A 1006 -20.67 9.16 -61.89
C PHE A 1006 -19.65 9.62 -62.95
N ASN A 1007 -18.56 8.86 -63.11
CA ASN A 1007 -17.52 9.13 -64.10
C ASN A 1007 -17.80 8.54 -65.48
N PHE A 1008 -18.98 7.95 -65.72
CA PHE A 1008 -19.38 7.31 -66.98
C PHE A 1008 -18.38 6.26 -67.47
N VAL A 1009 -17.81 5.50 -66.53
CA VAL A 1009 -16.82 4.46 -66.84
C VAL A 1009 -17.47 3.35 -67.68
N SER A 1010 -16.84 3.00 -68.81
CA SER A 1010 -17.34 1.97 -69.73
C SER A 1010 -16.19 1.29 -70.47
N VAL A 1011 -16.44 0.12 -71.06
CA VAL A 1011 -15.41 -0.69 -71.72
C VAL A 1011 -14.85 0.02 -72.96
N ALA A 1012 -13.56 0.36 -72.93
CA ALA A 1012 -12.79 0.68 -74.12
C ALA A 1012 -12.07 -0.57 -74.64
N LYS A 1013 -12.29 -0.91 -75.92
CA LYS A 1013 -11.70 -2.08 -76.59
C LYS A 1013 -11.36 -1.78 -78.07
N PRO A 1014 -10.48 -2.59 -78.71
CA PRO A 1014 -9.98 -2.40 -80.08
C PRO A 1014 -11.00 -2.36 -81.22
#